data_AF-A0A952ME05-F1
#
_entry.id   AF-A0A952ME05-F1
#
_cell.length_a   1.000
_cell.length_b   1.000
_cell.length_c   1.000
_cell.angle_alpha   90.00
_cell.angle_beta   90.00
_cell.angle_gamma   90.00
#
_symmetry.space_group_name_H-M   'P 1'
#
loop_
_entity.id
_entity.type
_entity.pdbx_description
1 polymer ?
#
loop_
_entity_poly.entity_id
_entity_poly.type
_entity_poly.pdbx_seq_one_letter_code
_entity_poly.pdbx_strand_id
1 'polypeptide(L)'
;MRGRILIACLIVSCSALAQQLPVTEPCGTMEEDRKNRARFPERGSLDDLEIVIQKKIKEIELARTQGRTENVVLTIPIIVHVVHNGEAIGTGTNISQAQVQAQIEVLNEDFRRKPGTPGFNSNPVGADIELEFCLSPVDENGNAMSEPGIHRYNGSRADWSRDQIENLLKPTTIWNPNLFYNIWTVRFASSDANLIGYAQFPDQSGLAGLPTSGSATTDGVVVRFQSFGSTDKGNFPVMVAPYNKGRTLTHETGHWLGLRHIWGDGGCSADDFVTDTPNADGPSSGCPIGRISCSAVNMVENYMDYTNDACMNIFTQGQKTRMMAVLQVSPRRKTLVESNLCSPLVADVPTPNFQVNSTTVLLGGDATFTDLSSNFPTSWAWTFEGGNPSSSTSRNPVIRYNTPGVYSVTLVATNSLGASAPLVRQGYIVVSEEGLCNYENNFKQTDTPTLIKLAAFGAHTGYLTGHNSRRYAAIAEYFSNPLRYQYISGVNINFGKAKIVNESATVDVVVWNARGVQNAPGSVIERKSVLLKQIQQDVAANRATAIYFDRETPVFGRPYQVGVELVYAGDTVAIYSSANGASTNATSWLKTQAGTWTPYTIELGANIAMDIEPVVGMKPSVQVSSSALLISPGQQVILNGRGASIFVWDADDGSVTNFTGPQLIVSPMQTTTYVTTGSGLELCNNTATTTIFVSGNVVGVAEKPEAVLSVFPNPGNELIVSLRHSYSGPITITLRNLAGTLNRKTILFKTSEELSFPVDISGIAAGMYLITVEINGNTIHSKWVKQ
;
A
#
# COMPACT_ATOMS: atom_id res chain seq x y z
N MET A 1 38.50 53.72 -44.15
CA MET A 1 38.38 53.76 -42.66
C MET A 1 37.09 53.08 -42.25
N ARG A 2 37.18 52.12 -41.30
CA ARG A 2 36.10 51.50 -40.50
C ARG A 2 35.08 50.66 -41.30
N GLY A 3 34.77 49.40 -40.99
CA GLY A 3 35.21 48.43 -39.98
C GLY A 3 34.42 47.14 -40.29
N ARG A 4 35.10 46.00 -40.40
CA ARG A 4 34.47 44.68 -40.64
C ARG A 4 33.97 44.13 -39.30
N ILE A 5 32.67 43.88 -39.19
CA ILE A 5 32.08 43.08 -38.12
C ILE A 5 31.75 41.71 -38.72
N LEU A 6 32.48 40.68 -38.30
CA LEU A 6 32.08 39.29 -38.44
C LEU A 6 30.91 39.03 -37.48
N ILE A 7 29.75 38.66 -38.01
CA ILE A 7 28.67 38.05 -37.21
C ILE A 7 28.73 36.55 -37.48
N ALA A 8 29.07 35.79 -36.44
CA ALA A 8 29.00 34.34 -36.44
C ALA A 8 27.52 33.90 -36.42
N CYS A 9 27.13 33.04 -37.36
CA CYS A 9 25.86 32.32 -37.34
C CYS A 9 25.85 31.35 -36.15
N LEU A 10 25.08 31.67 -35.10
CA LEU A 10 24.58 30.67 -34.16
C LEU A 10 23.22 30.18 -34.68
N ILE A 11 23.21 28.98 -35.25
CA ILE A 11 21.97 28.24 -35.55
C ILE A 11 21.42 27.78 -34.20
N VAL A 12 20.50 28.55 -33.63
CA VAL A 12 19.60 28.04 -32.58
C VAL A 12 18.45 27.36 -33.30
N SER A 13 18.52 26.04 -33.42
CA SER A 13 17.38 25.20 -33.78
C SER A 13 16.30 25.37 -32.70
N CYS A 14 15.35 26.27 -32.94
CA CYS A 14 14.13 26.33 -32.16
C CYS A 14 13.28 25.12 -32.57
N SER A 15 13.48 24.00 -31.87
CA SER A 15 12.56 22.87 -31.91
C SER A 15 11.27 23.34 -31.26
N ALA A 16 10.36 23.92 -32.04
CA ALA A 16 8.97 24.00 -31.65
C ALA A 16 8.49 22.55 -31.54
N LEU A 17 8.51 22.00 -30.31
CA LEU A 17 7.61 20.90 -29.98
C LEU A 17 6.21 21.44 -30.18
N ALA A 18 5.64 21.21 -31.37
CA ALA A 18 4.22 21.08 -31.48
C ALA A 18 3.85 19.93 -30.54
N GLN A 19 3.39 20.27 -29.33
CA GLN A 19 2.56 19.35 -28.57
C GLN A 19 1.36 19.09 -29.47
N GLN A 20 1.35 17.94 -30.15
CA GLN A 20 0.11 17.37 -30.64
C GLN A 20 -0.78 17.27 -29.41
N LEU A 21 -1.84 18.09 -29.38
CA LEU A 21 -2.97 17.85 -28.49
C LEU A 21 -3.34 16.37 -28.68
N PRO A 22 -3.46 15.57 -27.61
CA PRO A 22 -3.80 14.16 -27.75
C PRO A 22 -5.10 14.07 -28.55
N VAL A 23 -5.04 13.40 -29.70
CA VAL A 23 -6.23 13.10 -30.48
C VAL A 23 -7.08 12.21 -29.57
N THR A 24 -8.26 12.70 -29.16
CA THR A 24 -9.16 11.89 -28.35
C THR A 24 -9.66 10.72 -29.21
N GLU A 25 -9.41 9.51 -28.73
CA GLU A 25 -9.84 8.26 -29.36
C GLU A 25 -11.37 8.08 -29.23
N PRO A 26 -12.01 7.27 -30.09
CA PRO A 26 -13.45 7.00 -30.01
C PRO A 26 -13.89 6.42 -28.65
N CYS A 27 -13.11 5.52 -28.05
CA CYS A 27 -13.34 4.98 -26.71
C CYS A 27 -12.30 5.49 -25.71
N GLY A 28 -12.77 5.89 -24.52
CA GLY A 28 -11.95 6.47 -23.45
C GLY A 28 -11.58 5.50 -22.32
N THR A 29 -11.98 4.23 -22.40
CA THR A 29 -11.92 3.26 -21.30
C THR A 29 -10.50 3.07 -20.75
N MET A 30 -9.49 2.90 -21.61
CA MET A 30 -8.11 2.67 -21.15
C MET A 30 -7.48 3.91 -20.50
N GLU A 31 -7.83 5.10 -20.96
CA GLU A 31 -7.39 6.34 -20.33
C GLU A 31 -8.05 6.52 -18.96
N GLU A 32 -9.35 6.21 -18.87
CA GLU A 32 -10.11 6.34 -17.63
C GLU A 32 -9.72 5.29 -16.59
N ASP A 33 -9.46 4.04 -17.01
CA ASP A 33 -8.91 3.01 -16.13
C ASP A 33 -7.54 3.42 -15.55
N ARG A 34 -6.66 3.99 -16.39
CA ARG A 34 -5.37 4.52 -15.93
C ARG A 34 -5.55 5.62 -14.87
N LYS A 35 -6.46 6.57 -15.09
CA LYS A 35 -6.78 7.63 -14.12
C LYS A 35 -7.37 7.06 -12.84
N ASN A 36 -8.31 6.13 -12.96
CA ASN A 36 -8.95 5.49 -11.82
C ASN A 36 -7.96 4.65 -10.99
N ARG A 37 -7.05 3.91 -11.61
CA ARG A 37 -6.01 3.16 -10.87
C ARG A 37 -4.96 4.07 -10.23
N ALA A 38 -4.66 5.22 -10.84
CA ALA A 38 -3.81 6.22 -10.20
C ALA A 38 -4.51 6.86 -8.98
N ARG A 39 -5.82 7.07 -9.05
CA ARG A 39 -6.63 7.65 -7.97
C ARG A 39 -6.96 6.66 -6.85
N PHE A 40 -7.13 5.39 -7.20
CA PHE A 40 -7.48 4.28 -6.32
C PHE A 40 -6.44 3.15 -6.43
N PRO A 41 -5.21 3.33 -5.89
CA PRO A 41 -4.13 2.35 -5.99
C PRO A 41 -4.47 0.96 -5.44
N GLU A 42 -5.49 0.89 -4.59
CA GLU A 42 -6.04 -0.34 -4.02
C GLU A 42 -6.75 -1.26 -5.02
N ARG A 43 -7.11 -0.78 -6.23
CA ARG A 43 -7.73 -1.56 -7.31
C ARG A 43 -6.78 -2.56 -7.99
N GLY A 44 -5.49 -2.53 -7.63
CA GLY A 44 -4.45 -3.34 -8.27
C GLY A 44 -4.17 -2.94 -9.71
N SER A 45 -3.30 -3.66 -10.38
CA SER A 45 -3.03 -3.51 -11.82
C SER A 45 -4.06 -4.26 -12.68
N LEU A 46 -4.08 -3.97 -13.99
CA LEU A 46 -4.83 -4.77 -14.95
C LEU A 46 -4.31 -6.21 -15.04
N ASP A 47 -3.02 -6.43 -14.76
CA ASP A 47 -2.41 -7.77 -14.74
C ASP A 47 -2.88 -8.58 -13.53
N ASP A 48 -3.05 -7.92 -12.37
CA ASP A 48 -3.63 -8.55 -11.18
C ASP A 48 -5.09 -8.97 -11.42
N LEU A 49 -5.86 -8.14 -12.11
CA LEU A 49 -7.23 -8.48 -12.54
C LEU A 49 -7.20 -9.67 -13.54
N GLU A 50 -6.24 -9.66 -14.46
CA GLU A 50 -6.08 -10.71 -15.46
C GLU A 50 -5.81 -12.08 -14.83
N ILE A 51 -4.95 -12.15 -13.82
CA ILE A 51 -4.65 -13.40 -13.10
C ILE A 51 -5.93 -14.02 -12.53
N VAL A 52 -6.81 -13.19 -11.95
CA VAL A 52 -8.07 -13.65 -11.34
C VAL A 52 -9.03 -14.17 -12.42
N ILE A 53 -9.19 -13.43 -13.52
CA ILE A 53 -10.07 -13.81 -14.63
C ILE A 53 -9.58 -15.09 -15.30
N GLN A 54 -8.27 -15.19 -15.63
CA GLN A 54 -7.70 -16.38 -16.28
C GLN A 54 -7.80 -17.63 -15.43
N LYS A 55 -7.61 -17.50 -14.11
CA LYS A 55 -7.86 -18.62 -13.19
C LYS A 55 -9.31 -19.09 -13.29
N LYS A 56 -10.27 -18.15 -13.31
CA LYS A 56 -11.69 -18.49 -13.37
C LYS A 56 -12.12 -19.06 -14.72
N ILE A 57 -11.55 -18.56 -15.82
CA ILE A 57 -11.76 -19.13 -17.17
C ILE A 57 -11.41 -20.62 -17.17
N LYS A 58 -10.24 -21.01 -16.64
CA LYS A 58 -9.83 -22.42 -16.55
C LYS A 58 -10.79 -23.26 -15.71
N GLU A 59 -11.34 -22.71 -14.62
CA GLU A 59 -12.35 -23.40 -13.82
C GLU A 59 -13.65 -23.62 -14.60
N ILE A 60 -14.12 -22.62 -15.36
CA ILE A 60 -15.32 -22.70 -16.20
C ILE A 60 -15.12 -23.73 -17.32
N GLU A 61 -13.96 -23.71 -18.00
CA GLU A 61 -13.62 -24.66 -19.05
C GLU A 61 -13.56 -26.11 -18.52
N LEU A 62 -12.98 -26.31 -17.34
CA LEU A 62 -12.95 -27.61 -16.68
C LEU A 62 -14.36 -28.08 -16.29
N ALA A 63 -15.20 -27.20 -15.74
CA ALA A 63 -16.59 -27.53 -15.42
C ALA A 63 -17.38 -27.94 -16.66
N ARG A 64 -17.15 -27.26 -17.80
CA ARG A 64 -17.78 -27.57 -19.09
C ARG A 64 -17.38 -28.95 -19.61
N THR A 65 -16.09 -29.30 -19.54
CA THR A 65 -15.61 -30.64 -19.97
C THR A 65 -16.13 -31.77 -19.08
N GLN A 66 -16.51 -31.46 -17.84
CA GLN A 66 -17.12 -32.41 -16.89
C GLN A 66 -18.65 -32.48 -16.98
N GLY A 67 -19.29 -31.73 -17.89
CA GLY A 67 -20.75 -31.69 -18.03
C GLY A 67 -21.46 -31.03 -16.86
N ARG A 68 -20.79 -30.14 -16.12
CA ARG A 68 -21.30 -29.49 -14.90
C ARG A 68 -21.78 -28.05 -15.12
N THR A 69 -22.06 -27.68 -16.37
CA THR A 69 -22.53 -26.33 -16.73
C THR A 69 -23.90 -26.43 -17.38
N GLU A 70 -24.90 -25.76 -16.79
CA GLU A 70 -26.16 -25.47 -17.46
C GLU A 70 -26.04 -24.10 -18.14
N ASN A 71 -26.49 -24.02 -19.40
CA ASN A 71 -26.64 -22.74 -20.08
C ASN A 71 -27.87 -22.03 -19.53
N VAL A 72 -27.65 -20.96 -18.77
CA VAL A 72 -28.71 -20.12 -18.21
C VAL A 72 -28.59 -18.73 -18.81
N VAL A 73 -29.69 -18.24 -19.38
CA VAL A 73 -29.77 -16.84 -19.81
C VAL A 73 -29.84 -15.97 -18.57
N LEU A 74 -28.85 -15.10 -18.37
CA LEU A 74 -28.84 -14.15 -17.25
C LEU A 74 -29.41 -12.82 -17.72
N THR A 75 -30.28 -12.22 -16.93
CA THR A 75 -30.87 -10.92 -17.25
C THR A 75 -30.31 -9.84 -16.31
N ILE A 76 -29.79 -8.77 -16.89
CA ILE A 76 -29.17 -7.66 -16.18
C ILE A 76 -30.12 -6.45 -16.17
N PRO A 77 -30.51 -5.93 -14.99
CA PRO A 77 -31.30 -4.72 -14.90
C PRO A 77 -30.48 -3.46 -15.17
N ILE A 78 -31.03 -2.60 -16.03
CA ILE A 78 -30.44 -1.35 -16.47
C ILE A 78 -31.19 -0.16 -15.88
N ILE A 79 -30.42 0.86 -15.52
CA ILE A 79 -30.89 2.24 -15.42
C ILE A 79 -30.10 3.14 -16.38
N VAL A 80 -30.82 3.86 -17.24
CA VAL A 80 -30.26 4.86 -18.16
C VAL A 80 -30.48 6.25 -17.57
N HIS A 81 -29.39 6.90 -17.17
CA HIS A 81 -29.36 8.29 -16.75
C HIS A 81 -29.29 9.20 -17.97
N VAL A 82 -30.43 9.73 -18.39
CA VAL A 82 -30.53 10.69 -19.47
C VAL A 82 -30.18 12.07 -18.93
N VAL A 83 -28.95 12.52 -19.16
CA VAL A 83 -28.43 13.78 -18.66
C VAL A 83 -28.72 14.89 -19.66
N HIS A 84 -29.55 15.85 -19.24
CA HIS A 84 -30.01 16.93 -20.11
C HIS A 84 -29.85 18.33 -19.49
N ASN A 85 -30.08 19.36 -20.29
CA ASN A 85 -29.97 20.77 -19.92
C ASN A 85 -31.33 21.50 -20.00
N GLY A 86 -32.40 20.83 -19.57
CA GLY A 86 -33.76 21.36 -19.61
C GLY A 86 -34.45 21.33 -20.98
N GLU A 87 -33.87 20.72 -22.02
CA GLU A 87 -34.56 20.54 -23.30
C GLU A 87 -35.80 19.63 -23.15
N ALA A 88 -36.77 19.73 -24.08
CA ALA A 88 -37.93 18.85 -24.09
C ALA A 88 -37.55 17.40 -24.45
N ILE A 89 -38.31 16.42 -23.95
CA ILE A 89 -38.08 15.00 -24.27
C ILE A 89 -38.12 14.79 -25.80
N GLY A 90 -37.12 14.07 -26.32
CA GLY A 90 -36.90 13.84 -27.75
C GLY A 90 -36.09 14.92 -28.45
N THR A 91 -35.59 15.93 -27.74
CA THR A 91 -34.79 17.02 -28.31
C THR A 91 -33.44 17.17 -27.61
N GLY A 92 -32.40 17.49 -28.38
CA GLY A 92 -31.06 17.70 -27.85
C GLY A 92 -30.56 16.49 -27.06
N THR A 93 -30.09 16.75 -25.83
CA THR A 93 -29.57 15.71 -24.93
C THR A 93 -30.67 14.95 -24.17
N ASN A 94 -31.89 15.49 -24.13
CA ASN A 94 -33.04 14.84 -23.48
C ASN A 94 -33.68 13.80 -24.42
N ILE A 95 -32.95 12.73 -24.73
CA ILE A 95 -33.37 11.71 -25.71
C ILE A 95 -34.72 11.05 -25.37
N SER A 96 -35.44 10.61 -26.39
CA SER A 96 -36.78 10.02 -26.20
C SER A 96 -36.72 8.62 -25.59
N GLN A 97 -37.80 8.21 -24.92
CA GLN A 97 -37.94 6.83 -24.42
C GLN A 97 -37.77 5.79 -25.54
N ALA A 98 -38.30 6.06 -26.74
CA ALA A 98 -38.17 5.18 -27.89
C ALA A 98 -36.70 5.01 -28.34
N GLN A 99 -35.88 6.05 -28.23
CA GLN A 99 -34.45 5.96 -28.55
C GLN A 99 -33.70 5.10 -27.53
N VAL A 100 -34.05 5.21 -26.25
CA VAL A 100 -33.51 4.33 -25.20
C VAL A 100 -33.93 2.88 -25.43
N GLN A 101 -35.20 2.63 -25.70
CA GLN A 101 -35.71 1.29 -25.99
C GLN A 101 -35.01 0.66 -27.20
N ALA A 102 -34.82 1.44 -28.28
CA ALA A 102 -34.07 1.00 -29.46
C ALA A 102 -32.63 0.58 -29.13
N GLN A 103 -31.96 1.27 -28.21
CA GLN A 103 -30.61 0.89 -27.77
C GLN A 103 -30.62 -0.44 -27.01
N ILE A 104 -31.56 -0.64 -26.08
CA ILE A 104 -31.63 -1.87 -25.28
C ILE A 104 -32.05 -3.07 -26.14
N GLU A 105 -32.89 -2.87 -27.16
CA GLU A 105 -33.17 -3.89 -28.16
C GLU A 105 -31.90 -4.33 -28.91
N VAL A 106 -31.09 -3.39 -29.40
CA VAL A 106 -29.82 -3.70 -30.07
C VAL A 106 -28.86 -4.41 -29.13
N LEU A 107 -28.76 -3.95 -27.87
CA LEU A 107 -27.87 -4.58 -26.89
C LEU A 107 -28.25 -6.05 -26.68
N ASN A 108 -29.54 -6.36 -26.56
CA ASN A 108 -30.04 -7.72 -26.49
C ASN A 108 -29.79 -8.51 -27.80
N GLU A 109 -29.94 -7.88 -28.96
CA GLU A 109 -29.66 -8.53 -30.26
C GLU A 109 -28.20 -8.96 -30.38
N ASP A 110 -27.28 -8.10 -29.95
CA ASP A 110 -25.83 -8.34 -30.04
C ASP A 110 -25.37 -9.38 -29.02
N PHE A 111 -25.79 -9.25 -27.76
CA PHE A 111 -25.40 -10.18 -26.69
C PHE A 111 -26.10 -11.54 -26.78
N ARG A 112 -27.24 -11.63 -27.49
CA ARG A 112 -27.92 -12.90 -27.77
C ARG A 112 -27.58 -13.52 -29.11
N ARG A 113 -26.72 -12.89 -29.92
CA ARG A 113 -26.45 -13.26 -31.31
C ARG A 113 -27.77 -13.59 -32.04
N LYS A 114 -28.75 -12.69 -31.92
CA LYS A 114 -30.16 -13.01 -32.18
C LYS A 114 -30.43 -13.23 -33.69
N PRO A 115 -30.88 -14.43 -34.13
CA PRO A 115 -31.13 -14.69 -35.54
C PRO A 115 -32.10 -13.69 -36.18
N GLY A 116 -31.81 -13.27 -37.41
CA GLY A 116 -32.64 -12.33 -38.18
C GLY A 116 -32.43 -10.85 -37.82
N THR A 117 -31.46 -10.53 -36.98
CA THR A 117 -31.08 -9.14 -36.66
C THR A 117 -29.63 -8.86 -37.05
N PRO A 118 -29.20 -7.58 -37.12
CA PRO A 118 -27.80 -7.24 -37.39
C PRO A 118 -26.79 -7.77 -36.37
N GLY A 119 -27.24 -8.18 -35.18
CA GLY A 119 -26.39 -8.84 -34.18
C GLY A 119 -26.07 -10.31 -34.48
N PHE A 120 -26.67 -10.90 -35.53
CA PHE A 120 -26.38 -12.26 -35.97
C PHE A 120 -25.25 -12.30 -37.01
N ASN A 121 -24.38 -13.29 -36.88
CA ASN A 121 -23.37 -13.66 -37.86
C ASN A 121 -23.28 -15.19 -37.97
N SER A 122 -22.75 -15.70 -39.08
CA SER A 122 -22.49 -17.14 -39.29
C SER A 122 -21.02 -17.54 -39.05
N ASN A 123 -20.22 -16.68 -38.42
CA ASN A 123 -18.83 -16.96 -38.14
C ASN A 123 -18.74 -18.12 -37.11
N PRO A 124 -17.90 -19.15 -37.35
CA PRO A 124 -17.83 -20.34 -36.51
C PRO A 124 -17.41 -20.07 -35.05
N VAL A 125 -16.66 -18.99 -34.78
CA VAL A 125 -16.26 -18.64 -33.40
C VAL A 125 -17.26 -17.72 -32.70
N GLY A 126 -18.30 -17.25 -33.39
CA GLY A 126 -19.30 -16.37 -32.82
C GLY A 126 -20.08 -17.03 -31.68
N ALA A 127 -20.47 -16.26 -30.68
CA ALA A 127 -21.18 -16.78 -29.49
C ALA A 127 -22.48 -16.02 -29.19
N ASP A 128 -23.53 -16.75 -28.82
CA ASP A 128 -24.61 -16.22 -27.98
C ASP A 128 -24.05 -16.10 -26.57
N ILE A 129 -23.89 -14.87 -26.06
CA ILE A 129 -23.33 -14.62 -24.74
C ILE A 129 -24.28 -15.11 -23.64
N GLU A 130 -25.57 -15.32 -23.96
CA GLU A 130 -26.63 -15.70 -23.02
C GLU A 130 -26.85 -14.64 -21.95
N LEU A 131 -26.64 -13.36 -22.32
CA LEU A 131 -27.00 -12.20 -21.52
C LEU A 131 -28.13 -11.43 -22.16
N GLU A 132 -29.13 -11.12 -21.35
CA GLU A 132 -30.18 -10.18 -21.68
C GLU A 132 -30.14 -8.97 -20.75
N PHE A 133 -30.74 -7.89 -21.20
CA PHE A 133 -30.78 -6.62 -20.50
C PHE A 133 -32.20 -6.11 -20.48
N CYS A 134 -32.65 -5.68 -19.30
CA CYS A 134 -33.99 -5.14 -19.12
C CYS A 134 -33.90 -3.70 -18.60
N LEU A 135 -34.86 -2.86 -18.98
CA LEU A 135 -35.07 -1.58 -18.31
C LEU A 135 -35.81 -1.83 -16.99
N SER A 136 -35.25 -1.40 -15.86
CA SER A 136 -35.87 -1.63 -14.56
C SER A 136 -37.27 -0.98 -14.46
N PRO A 137 -38.34 -1.72 -14.11
CA PRO A 137 -39.66 -1.13 -13.92
C PRO A 137 -39.77 -0.30 -12.63
N VAL A 138 -38.78 -0.38 -11.74
CA VAL A 138 -38.77 0.28 -10.44
C VAL A 138 -37.53 1.14 -10.25
N ASP A 139 -37.66 2.18 -9.42
CA ASP A 139 -36.59 3.09 -9.04
C ASP A 139 -35.64 2.49 -7.99
N GLU A 140 -34.63 3.25 -7.56
CA GLU A 140 -33.65 2.82 -6.54
C GLU A 140 -34.28 2.47 -5.17
N ASN A 141 -35.50 2.93 -4.92
CA ASN A 141 -36.27 2.69 -3.70
C ASN A 141 -37.36 1.63 -3.89
N GLY A 142 -37.46 1.03 -5.07
CA GLY A 142 -38.45 0.00 -5.40
C GLY A 142 -39.82 0.52 -5.83
N ASN A 143 -39.98 1.82 -6.10
CA ASN A 143 -41.24 2.38 -6.59
C ASN A 143 -41.36 2.22 -8.11
N ALA A 144 -42.56 1.95 -8.61
CA ALA A 144 -42.81 1.86 -10.04
C ALA A 144 -42.46 3.17 -10.79
N MET A 145 -41.75 3.05 -11.90
CA MET A 145 -41.33 4.18 -12.73
C MET A 145 -42.34 4.42 -13.87
N SER A 146 -42.62 5.70 -14.17
CA SER A 146 -43.43 6.08 -15.33
C SER A 146 -42.73 5.82 -16.67
N GLU A 147 -41.40 5.92 -16.66
CA GLU A 147 -40.53 5.51 -17.76
C GLU A 147 -39.56 4.44 -17.24
N PRO A 148 -39.91 3.15 -17.35
CA PRO A 148 -39.06 2.05 -16.89
C PRO A 148 -37.61 2.20 -17.36
N GLY A 149 -36.67 2.12 -16.42
CA GLY A 149 -35.23 2.14 -16.63
C GLY A 149 -34.69 3.46 -17.15
N ILE A 150 -35.44 4.56 -17.04
CA ILE A 150 -34.99 5.90 -17.45
C ILE A 150 -35.04 6.87 -16.27
N HIS A 151 -33.86 7.30 -15.83
CA HIS A 151 -33.69 8.41 -14.89
C HIS A 151 -33.33 9.68 -15.66
N ARG A 152 -34.24 10.65 -15.76
CA ARG A 152 -33.97 11.94 -16.41
C ARG A 152 -33.35 12.91 -15.42
N TYR A 153 -32.11 13.32 -15.66
CA TYR A 153 -31.38 14.23 -14.78
C TYR A 153 -31.08 15.56 -15.48
N ASN A 154 -31.65 16.65 -14.96
CA ASN A 154 -31.34 18.00 -15.43
C ASN A 154 -30.03 18.49 -14.81
N GLY A 155 -28.96 18.36 -15.59
CA GLY A 155 -27.61 18.79 -15.22
C GLY A 155 -27.41 20.30 -15.15
N SER A 156 -28.33 21.09 -15.73
CA SER A 156 -28.19 22.55 -15.90
C SER A 156 -26.86 22.97 -16.53
N ARG A 157 -26.33 22.14 -17.44
CA ARG A 157 -25.06 22.32 -18.15
C ARG A 157 -25.22 21.89 -19.60
N ALA A 158 -24.62 22.65 -20.51
CA ALA A 158 -24.67 22.35 -21.94
C ALA A 158 -23.87 21.09 -22.30
N ASP A 159 -22.71 20.90 -21.67
CA ASP A 159 -21.80 19.79 -21.88
C ASP A 159 -21.08 19.38 -20.57
N TRP A 160 -20.37 18.25 -20.65
CA TRP A 160 -19.69 17.62 -19.52
C TRP A 160 -18.27 17.18 -19.89
N SER A 161 -17.26 17.68 -19.17
CA SER A 161 -15.90 17.14 -19.27
C SER A 161 -15.79 15.81 -18.52
N ARG A 162 -14.84 14.94 -18.89
CA ARG A 162 -14.62 13.66 -18.18
C ARG A 162 -14.42 13.84 -16.68
N ASP A 163 -13.65 14.85 -16.27
CA ASP A 163 -13.47 15.17 -14.84
C ASP A 163 -14.79 15.51 -14.14
N GLN A 164 -15.70 16.24 -14.79
CA GLN A 164 -17.02 16.55 -14.23
C GLN A 164 -17.90 15.31 -14.20
N ILE A 165 -17.79 14.42 -15.19
CA ILE A 165 -18.57 13.18 -15.22
C ILE A 165 -18.18 12.31 -14.03
N GLU A 166 -16.88 12.09 -13.81
CA GLU A 166 -16.38 11.21 -12.75
C GLU A 166 -16.47 11.80 -11.35
N ASN A 167 -16.30 13.12 -11.19
CA ASN A 167 -16.26 13.75 -9.87
C ASN A 167 -17.58 14.37 -9.41
N LEU A 168 -18.53 14.59 -10.32
CA LEU A 168 -19.79 15.26 -10.00
C LEU A 168 -20.99 14.47 -10.50
N LEU A 169 -21.07 14.19 -11.80
CA LEU A 169 -22.27 13.58 -12.39
C LEU A 169 -22.53 12.18 -11.85
N LYS A 170 -21.59 11.25 -12.04
CA LYS A 170 -21.77 9.86 -11.60
C LYS A 170 -21.96 9.77 -10.08
N PRO A 171 -21.12 10.38 -9.23
CA PRO A 171 -21.30 10.26 -7.79
C PRO A 171 -22.63 10.80 -7.27
N THR A 172 -23.25 11.76 -7.97
CA THR A 172 -24.53 12.36 -7.57
C THR A 172 -25.73 11.59 -8.10
N THR A 173 -25.58 10.82 -9.18
CA THR A 173 -26.73 10.25 -9.93
C THR A 173 -26.75 8.73 -9.99
N ILE A 174 -25.64 8.07 -9.63
CA ILE A 174 -25.50 6.62 -9.68
C ILE A 174 -26.51 5.94 -8.76
N TRP A 175 -27.20 4.93 -9.29
CA TRP A 175 -28.02 4.02 -8.48
C TRP A 175 -27.18 2.84 -8.03
N ASN A 176 -27.62 2.14 -6.98
CA ASN A 176 -26.86 1.07 -6.35
C ASN A 176 -26.28 0.09 -7.41
N PRO A 177 -24.95 0.10 -7.65
CA PRO A 177 -24.33 -0.66 -8.74
C PRO A 177 -24.25 -2.16 -8.46
N ASN A 178 -24.76 -2.62 -7.31
CA ASN A 178 -24.99 -4.04 -7.04
C ASN A 178 -26.35 -4.51 -7.55
N LEU A 179 -27.28 -3.58 -7.83
CA LEU A 179 -28.65 -3.85 -8.25
C LEU A 179 -28.94 -3.35 -9.67
N PHE A 180 -28.24 -2.32 -10.15
CA PHE A 180 -28.47 -1.69 -11.45
C PHE A 180 -27.17 -1.57 -12.24
N TYR A 181 -27.21 -1.93 -13.52
CA TYR A 181 -26.20 -1.53 -14.49
C TYR A 181 -26.48 -0.08 -14.91
N ASN A 182 -25.63 0.83 -14.43
CA ASN A 182 -25.78 2.27 -14.65
C ASN A 182 -25.19 2.69 -16.00
N ILE A 183 -25.98 3.40 -16.79
CA ILE A 183 -25.60 3.90 -18.11
C ILE A 183 -25.92 5.38 -18.18
N TRP A 184 -24.93 6.24 -18.47
CA TRP A 184 -25.16 7.68 -18.64
C TRP A 184 -25.14 8.06 -20.11
N THR A 185 -26.12 8.85 -20.54
CA THR A 185 -26.08 9.51 -21.85
C THR A 185 -25.78 10.98 -21.67
N VAL A 186 -24.67 11.46 -22.25
CA VAL A 186 -24.20 12.84 -22.05
C VAL A 186 -23.84 13.52 -23.36
N ARG A 187 -23.76 14.85 -23.33
CA ARG A 187 -22.95 15.62 -24.29
C ARG A 187 -21.56 15.81 -23.70
N PHE A 188 -20.55 15.21 -24.33
CA PHE A 188 -19.15 15.46 -23.98
C PHE A 188 -18.75 16.90 -24.31
N ALA A 189 -17.88 17.48 -23.48
CA ALA A 189 -17.27 18.78 -23.73
C ALA A 189 -16.44 18.76 -25.03
N SER A 190 -16.22 19.93 -25.62
CA SER A 190 -15.47 20.06 -26.88
C SER A 190 -14.03 19.54 -26.82
N SER A 191 -13.43 19.46 -25.63
CA SER A 191 -12.13 18.82 -25.40
C SER A 191 -12.13 17.32 -25.70
N ASP A 192 -13.28 16.67 -25.62
CA ASP A 192 -13.49 15.24 -25.87
C ASP A 192 -14.43 15.03 -27.08
N ALA A 193 -14.36 15.92 -28.09
CA ALA A 193 -15.28 15.93 -29.24
C ALA A 193 -15.26 14.67 -30.13
N ASN A 194 -14.26 13.80 -30.00
CA ASN A 194 -14.19 12.51 -30.70
C ASN A 194 -14.64 11.32 -29.84
N LEU A 195 -14.76 11.49 -28.52
CA LEU A 195 -15.15 10.43 -27.58
C LEU A 195 -16.61 10.06 -27.75
N ILE A 196 -16.90 8.83 -28.14
CA ILE A 196 -18.28 8.33 -28.30
C ILE A 196 -18.74 7.52 -27.09
N GLY A 197 -17.81 6.94 -26.32
CA GLY A 197 -18.13 6.24 -25.08
C GLY A 197 -16.91 5.92 -24.23
N TYR A 198 -17.15 5.51 -22.98
CA TYR A 198 -16.17 4.83 -22.16
C TYR A 198 -16.86 4.03 -21.06
N ALA A 199 -16.19 3.00 -20.58
CA ALA A 199 -16.62 2.13 -19.49
C ALA A 199 -15.68 2.21 -18.29
N GLN A 200 -16.18 1.75 -17.15
CA GLN A 200 -15.34 1.35 -16.04
C GLN A 200 -15.15 -0.17 -16.06
N PHE A 201 -13.90 -0.65 -16.17
CA PHE A 201 -13.54 -2.06 -16.03
C PHE A 201 -14.04 -2.64 -14.69
N PRO A 202 -14.28 -3.96 -14.62
CA PRO A 202 -14.69 -4.61 -13.38
C PRO A 202 -13.62 -4.47 -12.30
N ASP A 203 -14.07 -4.34 -11.07
CA ASP A 203 -13.20 -4.43 -9.91
C ASP A 203 -12.82 -5.87 -9.61
N GLN A 204 -11.61 -6.03 -9.04
CA GLN A 204 -11.14 -7.32 -8.55
C GLN A 204 -12.06 -7.87 -7.46
N SER A 205 -12.12 -9.20 -7.38
CA SER A 205 -12.76 -9.92 -6.30
C SER A 205 -11.84 -10.92 -5.64
N GLY A 206 -12.03 -11.09 -4.33
CA GLY A 206 -11.85 -12.40 -3.67
C GLY A 206 -10.47 -12.74 -3.15
N LEU A 207 -9.44 -11.90 -3.35
CA LEU A 207 -8.19 -12.04 -2.60
C LEU A 207 -8.37 -11.47 -1.19
N ALA A 208 -8.12 -12.30 -0.18
CA ALA A 208 -8.12 -11.87 1.22
C ALA A 208 -7.13 -10.71 1.42
N GLY A 209 -7.62 -9.56 1.89
CA GLY A 209 -6.78 -8.41 2.24
C GLY A 209 -6.67 -7.30 1.18
N LEU A 210 -7.42 -7.35 0.08
CA LEU A 210 -7.66 -6.19 -0.80
C LEU A 210 -9.04 -5.59 -0.51
N PRO A 211 -9.21 -4.25 -0.49
CA PRO A 211 -10.54 -3.67 -0.40
C PRO A 211 -11.34 -4.04 -1.66
N THR A 212 -12.58 -4.48 -1.47
CA THR A 212 -13.48 -5.04 -2.49
C THR A 212 -14.10 -3.99 -3.42
N SER A 213 -13.50 -2.80 -3.50
CA SER A 213 -14.13 -1.65 -4.15
C SER A 213 -13.08 -0.64 -4.61
N GLY A 214 -12.94 -0.44 -5.92
CA GLY A 214 -12.76 0.93 -6.42
C GLY A 214 -14.00 1.75 -6.08
N SER A 215 -14.06 3.04 -6.42
CA SER A 215 -15.28 3.79 -6.08
C SER A 215 -16.52 3.09 -6.66
N ALA A 216 -17.45 2.73 -5.77
CA ALA A 216 -18.78 2.26 -6.19
C ALA A 216 -19.53 3.37 -6.91
N THR A 217 -19.16 4.63 -6.68
CA THR A 217 -19.90 5.81 -7.11
C THR A 217 -19.72 6.19 -8.58
N THR A 218 -18.88 5.46 -9.32
CA THR A 218 -18.56 5.74 -10.74
C THR A 218 -18.77 4.54 -11.67
N ASP A 219 -19.28 3.43 -11.13
CA ASP A 219 -19.43 2.18 -11.87
C ASP A 219 -20.48 2.26 -12.98
N GLY A 220 -20.11 1.82 -14.18
CA GLY A 220 -21.01 1.72 -15.32
C GLY A 220 -20.38 2.28 -16.59
N VAL A 221 -21.23 2.70 -17.52
CA VAL A 221 -20.84 3.13 -18.87
C VAL A 221 -21.37 4.51 -19.18
N VAL A 222 -20.59 5.32 -19.89
CA VAL A 222 -21.00 6.63 -20.39
C VAL A 222 -20.96 6.61 -21.91
N VAL A 223 -22.03 7.07 -22.55
CA VAL A 223 -22.17 7.11 -24.01
C VAL A 223 -22.57 8.50 -24.46
N ARG A 224 -22.04 8.94 -25.59
CA ARG A 224 -22.48 10.13 -26.29
C ARG A 224 -23.94 9.96 -26.69
N PHE A 225 -24.80 10.92 -26.34
CA PHE A 225 -26.25 10.82 -26.63
C PHE A 225 -26.59 10.63 -28.13
N GLN A 226 -25.73 11.10 -29.04
CA GLN A 226 -25.88 10.95 -30.50
C GLN A 226 -25.50 9.56 -31.02
N SER A 227 -24.83 8.76 -30.19
CA SER A 227 -24.40 7.38 -30.48
C SER A 227 -25.17 6.34 -29.66
N PHE A 228 -26.25 6.78 -28.99
CA PHE A 228 -27.12 5.95 -28.16
C PHE A 228 -28.45 5.72 -28.86
N GLY A 229 -28.79 4.47 -29.18
CA GLY A 229 -29.97 4.10 -29.96
C GLY A 229 -29.62 3.47 -31.30
N SER A 230 -30.63 3.23 -32.14
CA SER A 230 -30.41 2.74 -33.51
C SER A 230 -31.38 3.36 -34.50
N THR A 231 -30.82 3.88 -35.59
CA THR A 231 -31.59 4.40 -36.72
C THR A 231 -32.37 3.34 -37.48
N ASP A 232 -32.06 2.05 -37.29
CA ASP A 232 -32.83 0.94 -37.87
C ASP A 232 -34.14 0.66 -37.11
N LYS A 233 -34.27 1.22 -35.90
CA LYS A 233 -35.39 0.97 -34.98
C LYS A 233 -36.34 2.16 -34.84
N GLY A 234 -36.01 3.30 -35.43
CA GLY A 234 -36.84 4.49 -35.35
C GLY A 234 -36.18 5.73 -35.95
N ASN A 235 -36.95 6.80 -36.08
CA ASN A 235 -36.45 8.08 -36.55
C ASN A 235 -36.00 8.93 -35.35
N PHE A 236 -34.68 9.01 -35.15
CA PHE A 236 -34.05 9.76 -34.07
C PHE A 236 -33.11 10.82 -34.65
N PRO A 237 -33.59 12.05 -34.91
CA PRO A 237 -32.82 13.06 -35.65
C PRO A 237 -31.51 13.51 -34.99
N VAL A 238 -31.34 13.27 -33.70
CA VAL A 238 -30.13 13.63 -32.94
C VAL A 238 -28.96 12.68 -33.20
N MET A 239 -29.23 11.48 -33.73
CA MET A 239 -28.22 10.45 -33.98
C MET A 239 -27.39 10.74 -35.22
N VAL A 240 -26.10 10.38 -35.21
CA VAL A 240 -25.17 10.73 -36.29
C VAL A 240 -24.37 9.51 -36.75
N ALA A 241 -24.39 9.23 -38.06
CA ALA A 241 -23.53 8.21 -38.66
C ALA A 241 -22.04 8.61 -38.55
N PRO A 242 -21.10 7.65 -38.43
CA PRO A 242 -21.28 6.21 -38.59
C PRO A 242 -21.69 5.44 -37.32
N TYR A 243 -21.77 6.11 -36.17
CA TYR A 243 -22.03 5.49 -34.86
C TYR A 243 -23.51 5.60 -34.48
N ASN A 244 -24.40 5.05 -35.33
CA ASN A 244 -25.84 5.24 -35.20
C ASN A 244 -26.66 3.94 -35.31
N LYS A 245 -26.02 2.79 -35.06
CA LYS A 245 -26.70 1.48 -34.96
C LYS A 245 -26.68 0.93 -33.55
N GLY A 246 -26.02 1.60 -32.60
CA GLY A 246 -26.04 1.29 -31.17
C GLY A 246 -24.87 0.43 -30.71
N ARG A 247 -23.82 0.28 -31.53
CA ARG A 247 -22.66 -0.59 -31.20
C ARG A 247 -21.68 0.06 -30.26
N THR A 248 -21.73 1.38 -30.08
CA THR A 248 -20.99 2.06 -29.01
C THR A 248 -21.34 1.48 -27.64
N LEU A 249 -22.63 1.37 -27.28
CA LEU A 249 -22.98 0.77 -25.98
C LEU A 249 -22.59 -0.71 -25.90
N THR A 250 -22.72 -1.47 -26.99
CA THR A 250 -22.30 -2.88 -27.04
C THR A 250 -20.81 -3.02 -26.74
N HIS A 251 -19.96 -2.19 -27.36
CA HIS A 251 -18.52 -2.10 -27.13
C HIS A 251 -18.19 -1.76 -25.67
N GLU A 252 -18.75 -0.67 -25.13
CA GLU A 252 -18.49 -0.26 -23.75
C GLU A 252 -19.01 -1.27 -22.72
N THR A 253 -20.13 -1.95 -23.00
CA THR A 253 -20.63 -3.03 -22.15
C THR A 253 -19.66 -4.23 -22.15
N GLY A 254 -18.98 -4.49 -23.27
CA GLY A 254 -17.89 -5.46 -23.36
C GLY A 254 -16.76 -5.13 -22.39
N HIS A 255 -16.30 -3.88 -22.35
CA HIS A 255 -15.32 -3.41 -21.36
C HIS A 255 -15.80 -3.51 -19.91
N TRP A 256 -17.06 -3.13 -19.64
CA TRP A 256 -17.66 -3.27 -18.31
C TRP A 256 -17.71 -4.73 -17.83
N LEU A 257 -17.83 -5.67 -18.76
CA LEU A 257 -17.72 -7.12 -18.57
C LEU A 257 -16.28 -7.67 -18.72
N GLY A 258 -15.28 -6.79 -18.76
CA GLY A 258 -13.85 -7.13 -18.68
C GLY A 258 -13.17 -7.52 -19.99
N LEU A 259 -13.79 -7.31 -21.14
CA LEU A 259 -13.12 -7.45 -22.44
C LEU A 259 -12.16 -6.29 -22.71
N ARG A 260 -11.05 -6.58 -23.38
CA ARG A 260 -10.14 -5.56 -23.89
C ARG A 260 -10.39 -5.33 -25.37
N HIS A 261 -9.80 -4.26 -25.91
CA HIS A 261 -9.73 -4.07 -27.35
C HIS A 261 -8.97 -5.24 -28.00
N ILE A 262 -9.40 -5.65 -29.20
CA ILE A 262 -8.86 -6.87 -29.86
C ILE A 262 -7.37 -6.77 -30.26
N TRP A 263 -6.77 -5.58 -30.23
CA TRP A 263 -5.32 -5.36 -30.46
C TRP A 263 -4.52 -5.25 -29.14
N GLY A 264 -5.16 -5.53 -28.00
CA GLY A 264 -4.53 -5.55 -26.67
C GLY A 264 -4.00 -4.20 -26.18
N ASP A 265 -4.32 -3.09 -26.84
CA ASP A 265 -3.80 -1.74 -26.55
C ASP A 265 -2.26 -1.61 -26.62
N GLY A 266 -1.59 -2.53 -27.33
CA GLY A 266 -0.12 -2.57 -27.44
C GLY A 266 0.42 -3.21 -28.72
N GLY A 267 -0.41 -3.39 -29.74
CA GLY A 267 -0.05 -3.97 -31.04
C GLY A 267 0.31 -5.45 -30.97
N CYS A 268 1.10 -5.98 -31.91
CA CYS A 268 1.32 -7.43 -32.05
C CYS A 268 1.99 -8.13 -30.84
N SER A 269 2.55 -7.37 -29.89
CA SER A 269 3.13 -7.89 -28.64
C SER A 269 2.16 -7.91 -27.46
N ALA A 270 0.98 -7.31 -27.61
CA ALA A 270 -0.07 -7.32 -26.62
C ALA A 270 -1.21 -8.24 -27.07
N ASP A 271 -1.88 -8.82 -26.09
CA ASP A 271 -2.99 -9.74 -26.29
C ASP A 271 -4.23 -9.17 -25.59
N ASP A 272 -5.41 -9.43 -26.14
CA ASP A 272 -6.69 -9.14 -25.47
C ASP A 272 -7.07 -10.23 -24.45
N PHE A 273 -6.22 -11.26 -24.35
CA PHE A 273 -6.32 -12.43 -23.49
C PHE A 273 -7.48 -13.35 -23.86
N VAL A 274 -7.86 -13.34 -25.14
CA VAL A 274 -8.88 -14.20 -25.72
C VAL A 274 -8.28 -14.96 -26.91
N THR A 275 -8.22 -16.29 -26.80
CA THR A 275 -7.48 -17.11 -27.77
C THR A 275 -8.12 -17.23 -29.15
N ASP A 276 -9.40 -16.92 -29.29
CA ASP A 276 -10.16 -17.03 -30.55
C ASP A 276 -10.39 -15.68 -31.24
N THR A 277 -9.79 -14.60 -30.74
CA THR A 277 -9.63 -13.31 -31.42
C THR A 277 -8.21 -13.24 -32.01
N PRO A 278 -8.04 -13.09 -33.33
CA PRO A 278 -6.71 -12.96 -33.93
C PRO A 278 -6.00 -11.69 -33.47
N ASN A 279 -4.69 -11.81 -33.16
CA ASN A 279 -3.87 -10.64 -32.81
C ASN A 279 -3.94 -9.56 -33.89
N ALA A 280 -4.03 -8.30 -33.45
CA ALA A 280 -4.03 -7.13 -34.31
C ALA A 280 -2.94 -6.14 -33.88
N ASP A 281 -2.38 -5.40 -34.84
CA ASP A 281 -1.33 -4.41 -34.58
C ASP A 281 -1.88 -3.05 -34.07
N GLY A 282 -3.21 -2.87 -34.16
CA GLY A 282 -3.91 -1.65 -33.76
C GLY A 282 -5.39 -1.67 -34.20
N PRO A 283 -6.15 -0.62 -33.83
CA PRO A 283 -7.56 -0.50 -34.17
C PRO A 283 -7.79 -0.42 -35.68
N SER A 284 -8.94 -0.94 -36.11
CA SER A 284 -9.44 -0.77 -37.48
C SER A 284 -10.45 0.38 -37.52
N SER A 285 -10.40 1.23 -38.55
CA SER A 285 -11.37 2.31 -38.77
C SER A 285 -12.17 2.10 -40.06
N GLY A 286 -13.42 2.56 -40.08
CA GLY A 286 -14.33 2.30 -41.20
C GLY A 286 -14.84 0.86 -41.22
N CYS A 287 -14.84 0.22 -42.40
CA CYS A 287 -15.24 -1.19 -42.57
C CYS A 287 -14.20 -1.99 -43.38
N PRO A 288 -12.95 -2.16 -42.90
CA PRO A 288 -11.85 -2.70 -43.71
C PRO A 288 -11.84 -4.24 -43.69
N ILE A 289 -12.88 -4.87 -44.26
CA ILE A 289 -13.00 -6.34 -44.32
C ILE A 289 -11.78 -6.96 -45.02
N GLY A 290 -11.18 -7.97 -44.40
CA GLY A 290 -10.00 -8.66 -44.92
C GLY A 290 -8.67 -7.98 -44.61
N ARG A 291 -8.65 -6.97 -43.73
CA ARG A 291 -7.41 -6.39 -43.18
C ARG A 291 -6.56 -7.50 -42.53
N ILE A 292 -5.26 -7.49 -42.82
CA ILE A 292 -4.28 -8.44 -42.26
C ILE A 292 -3.24 -7.69 -41.45
N SER A 293 -2.98 -8.15 -40.24
CA SER A 293 -1.88 -7.71 -39.37
C SER A 293 -1.45 -8.86 -38.46
N CYS A 294 -0.27 -8.77 -37.84
CA CYS A 294 0.26 -9.80 -36.94
C CYS A 294 0.15 -11.26 -37.47
N SER A 295 0.28 -11.43 -38.78
CA SER A 295 0.18 -12.71 -39.51
C SER A 295 -1.21 -13.37 -39.55
N ALA A 296 -2.29 -12.66 -39.23
CA ALA A 296 -3.67 -13.14 -39.34
C ALA A 296 -4.62 -12.10 -39.94
N VAL A 297 -5.80 -12.54 -40.37
CA VAL A 297 -6.89 -11.62 -40.76
C VAL A 297 -7.50 -11.03 -39.49
N ASN A 298 -7.55 -9.71 -39.39
CA ASN A 298 -8.14 -9.01 -38.27
C ASN A 298 -9.65 -9.25 -38.25
N MET A 299 -10.21 -9.49 -37.07
CA MET A 299 -11.65 -9.65 -36.87
C MET A 299 -12.33 -8.28 -36.78
N VAL A 300 -12.36 -7.56 -37.90
CA VAL A 300 -12.87 -6.17 -37.98
C VAL A 300 -14.36 -6.05 -37.64
N GLU A 301 -15.09 -7.16 -37.71
CA GLU A 301 -16.48 -7.27 -37.30
C GLU A 301 -16.68 -7.43 -35.78
N ASN A 302 -15.59 -7.59 -35.00
CA ASN A 302 -15.69 -7.75 -33.55
C ASN A 302 -16.16 -6.46 -32.90
N TYR A 303 -17.10 -6.55 -31.95
CA TYR A 303 -17.58 -5.38 -31.23
C TYR A 303 -16.48 -4.65 -30.44
N MET A 304 -15.37 -5.31 -30.12
CA MET A 304 -14.22 -4.73 -29.41
C MET A 304 -13.14 -4.13 -30.34
N ASP A 305 -13.41 -4.00 -31.65
CA ASP A 305 -12.63 -3.15 -32.58
C ASP A 305 -13.21 -1.72 -32.64
N TYR A 306 -12.63 -0.82 -33.45
CA TYR A 306 -13.08 0.59 -33.66
C TYR A 306 -13.76 0.84 -35.01
N THR A 307 -14.23 -0.23 -35.66
CA THR A 307 -14.93 -0.11 -36.94
C THR A 307 -16.25 0.67 -36.82
N ASN A 308 -16.85 1.02 -37.95
CA ASN A 308 -18.17 1.65 -37.93
C ASN A 308 -19.22 0.65 -37.39
N ASP A 309 -20.25 1.15 -36.71
CA ASP A 309 -21.31 0.31 -36.14
C ASP A 309 -21.89 -0.72 -37.12
N ALA A 310 -22.08 -0.35 -38.39
CA ALA A 310 -22.63 -1.23 -39.43
C ALA A 310 -21.69 -2.38 -39.83
N CYS A 311 -20.42 -2.37 -39.41
CA CYS A 311 -19.44 -3.41 -39.66
C CYS A 311 -19.36 -4.43 -38.53
N MET A 312 -19.81 -4.07 -37.32
CA MET A 312 -19.67 -4.92 -36.14
C MET A 312 -20.86 -5.85 -35.97
N ASN A 313 -20.61 -7.14 -35.74
CA ASN A 313 -21.66 -8.12 -35.50
C ASN A 313 -21.24 -9.37 -34.71
N ILE A 314 -20.06 -9.41 -34.06
CA ILE A 314 -19.59 -10.61 -33.36
C ILE A 314 -18.94 -10.32 -31.99
N PHE A 315 -19.33 -11.13 -31.01
CA PHE A 315 -18.47 -11.55 -29.91
C PHE A 315 -18.10 -13.03 -30.10
N THR A 316 -16.93 -13.43 -29.61
CA THR A 316 -16.43 -14.80 -29.74
C THR A 316 -16.77 -15.69 -28.53
N GLN A 317 -16.56 -16.99 -28.67
CA GLN A 317 -16.76 -17.96 -27.58
C GLN A 317 -15.75 -17.77 -26.44
N GLY A 318 -14.52 -17.36 -26.74
CA GLY A 318 -13.53 -16.95 -25.76
C GLY A 318 -13.94 -15.68 -25.02
N GLN A 319 -14.45 -14.67 -25.74
CA GLN A 319 -15.02 -13.46 -25.13
C GLN A 319 -16.20 -13.78 -24.21
N LYS A 320 -17.12 -14.69 -24.61
CA LYS A 320 -18.19 -15.18 -23.72
C LYS A 320 -17.64 -15.76 -22.43
N THR A 321 -16.65 -16.64 -22.53
CA THR A 321 -16.07 -17.34 -21.36
C THR A 321 -15.45 -16.34 -20.39
N ARG A 322 -14.78 -15.31 -20.93
CA ARG A 322 -14.22 -14.20 -20.16
C ARG A 322 -15.29 -13.36 -19.46
N MET A 323 -16.36 -12.96 -20.17
CA MET A 323 -17.48 -12.22 -19.56
C MET A 323 -18.13 -13.03 -18.42
N MET A 324 -18.35 -14.32 -18.63
CA MET A 324 -18.91 -15.22 -17.60
C MET A 324 -17.99 -15.37 -16.40
N ALA A 325 -16.66 -15.42 -16.61
CA ALA A 325 -15.70 -15.38 -15.52
C ALA A 325 -15.82 -14.08 -14.72
N VAL A 326 -15.91 -12.93 -15.39
CA VAL A 326 -16.09 -11.62 -14.75
C VAL A 326 -17.36 -11.55 -13.91
N LEU A 327 -18.49 -12.06 -14.42
CA LEU A 327 -19.75 -12.13 -13.68
C LEU A 327 -19.64 -12.99 -12.41
N GLN A 328 -18.75 -13.98 -12.36
CA GLN A 328 -18.57 -14.83 -11.17
C GLN A 328 -17.55 -14.29 -10.18
N VAL A 329 -16.56 -13.54 -10.66
CA VAL A 329 -15.51 -12.98 -9.81
C VAL A 329 -15.93 -11.59 -9.35
N SER A 330 -16.11 -10.61 -10.25
CA SER A 330 -16.22 -9.21 -9.87
C SER A 330 -17.40 -8.94 -8.90
N PRO A 331 -17.16 -8.31 -7.72
CA PRO A 331 -18.13 -8.33 -6.62
C PRO A 331 -19.49 -7.75 -7.00
N ARG A 332 -19.51 -6.67 -7.78
CA ARG A 332 -20.76 -5.99 -8.19
C ARG A 332 -21.46 -6.69 -9.35
N ARG A 333 -20.69 -7.33 -10.24
CA ARG A 333 -21.22 -8.01 -11.45
C ARG A 333 -21.92 -9.30 -11.03
N LYS A 334 -21.35 -9.98 -10.03
CA LYS A 334 -21.93 -11.16 -9.41
C LYS A 334 -23.29 -10.89 -8.79
N THR A 335 -23.43 -9.84 -8.00
CA THR A 335 -24.73 -9.50 -7.40
C THR A 335 -25.74 -9.02 -8.44
N LEU A 336 -25.26 -8.42 -9.54
CA LEU A 336 -26.14 -7.86 -10.56
C LEU A 336 -26.95 -8.92 -11.31
N VAL A 337 -26.36 -10.08 -11.58
CA VAL A 337 -27.04 -11.20 -12.27
C VAL A 337 -27.95 -12.00 -11.34
N GLU A 338 -27.84 -11.79 -10.02
CA GLU A 338 -28.77 -12.31 -9.02
C GLU A 338 -29.95 -11.35 -8.78
N SER A 339 -29.90 -10.15 -9.36
CA SER A 339 -30.91 -9.11 -9.21
C SER A 339 -32.19 -9.47 -9.95
N ASN A 340 -33.33 -9.52 -9.25
CA ASN A 340 -34.62 -9.90 -9.82
C ASN A 340 -35.39 -8.72 -10.45
N LEU A 341 -34.76 -7.56 -10.62
CA LEU A 341 -35.41 -6.31 -11.03
C LEU A 341 -35.94 -6.30 -12.47
N CYS A 342 -35.67 -7.34 -13.26
CA CYS A 342 -36.16 -7.47 -14.63
C CYS A 342 -37.55 -8.08 -14.78
N SER A 343 -38.08 -8.68 -13.72
CA SER A 343 -39.49 -9.05 -13.67
C SER A 343 -40.29 -7.88 -13.10
N PRO A 344 -41.60 -7.76 -13.39
CA PRO A 344 -42.47 -6.89 -12.60
C PRO A 344 -42.46 -7.39 -11.15
N LEU A 345 -41.52 -6.89 -10.35
CA LEU A 345 -41.58 -7.05 -8.92
C LEU A 345 -42.83 -6.30 -8.46
N VAL A 346 -43.79 -7.07 -7.97
CA VAL A 346 -44.56 -6.57 -6.84
C VAL A 346 -43.49 -6.35 -5.76
N ALA A 347 -43.19 -5.09 -5.44
CA ALA A 347 -42.38 -4.81 -4.28
C ALA A 347 -42.93 -5.67 -3.12
N ASP A 348 -42.05 -6.34 -2.40
CA ASP A 348 -42.40 -7.22 -1.28
C ASP A 348 -41.63 -6.77 -0.02
N VAL A 349 -42.00 -7.28 1.14
CA VAL A 349 -41.26 -7.07 2.38
C VAL A 349 -39.79 -7.51 2.18
N PRO A 350 -38.78 -6.80 2.74
CA PRO A 350 -37.38 -7.15 2.55
C PRO A 350 -37.04 -8.59 2.94
N THR A 351 -36.12 -9.22 2.19
CA THR A 351 -35.48 -10.46 2.65
C THR A 351 -34.08 -10.12 3.16
N PRO A 352 -33.83 -10.19 4.47
CA PRO A 352 -32.59 -9.74 5.05
C PRO A 352 -31.46 -10.70 4.72
N ASN A 353 -30.31 -10.15 4.34
CA ASN A 353 -29.08 -10.91 4.16
C ASN A 353 -27.87 -10.02 4.43
N PHE A 354 -26.77 -10.63 4.86
CA PHE A 354 -25.54 -9.92 5.13
C PHE A 354 -24.32 -10.83 5.14
N GLN A 355 -23.15 -10.20 5.03
CA GLN A 355 -21.83 -10.80 5.23
C GLN A 355 -20.94 -9.93 6.13
N VAL A 356 -19.82 -10.49 6.57
CA VAL A 356 -18.78 -9.79 7.35
C VAL A 356 -17.40 -9.99 6.72
N ASN A 357 -16.50 -9.02 6.87
CA ASN A 357 -15.12 -9.09 6.35
C ASN A 357 -14.27 -10.24 6.95
N SER A 358 -14.59 -10.69 8.17
CA SER A 358 -14.01 -11.84 8.85
C SER A 358 -14.96 -12.35 9.92
N THR A 359 -15.19 -13.66 9.97
CA THR A 359 -15.96 -14.30 11.07
C THR A 359 -15.11 -14.54 12.31
N THR A 360 -13.78 -14.37 12.21
CA THR A 360 -12.86 -14.42 13.34
C THR A 360 -12.25 -13.04 13.54
N VAL A 361 -12.39 -12.48 14.74
CA VAL A 361 -11.79 -11.20 15.13
C VAL A 361 -10.95 -11.39 16.39
N LEU A 362 -9.90 -10.59 16.52
CA LEU A 362 -9.12 -10.54 17.75
C LEU A 362 -9.87 -9.73 18.81
N LEU A 363 -9.53 -9.95 20.08
CA LEU A 363 -9.99 -9.09 21.18
C LEU A 363 -9.71 -7.61 20.86
N GLY A 364 -10.72 -6.77 21.02
CA GLY A 364 -10.64 -5.36 20.66
C GLY A 364 -10.49 -5.14 19.16
N GLY A 365 -10.87 -6.08 18.30
CA GLY A 365 -10.89 -5.96 16.83
C GLY A 365 -12.24 -5.48 16.29
N ASP A 366 -12.22 -4.98 15.05
CA ASP A 366 -13.42 -4.56 14.31
C ASP A 366 -13.90 -5.62 13.32
N ALA A 367 -15.21 -5.83 13.29
CA ALA A 367 -15.94 -6.55 12.26
C ALA A 367 -16.74 -5.56 11.39
N THR A 368 -16.49 -5.56 10.08
CA THR A 368 -17.21 -4.71 9.12
C THR A 368 -18.27 -5.54 8.41
N PHE A 369 -19.53 -5.16 8.60
CA PHE A 369 -20.68 -5.84 8.00
C PHE A 369 -21.10 -5.17 6.69
N THR A 370 -21.58 -5.97 5.76
CA THR A 370 -22.17 -5.53 4.49
C THR A 370 -23.57 -6.09 4.34
N ASP A 371 -24.54 -5.20 4.17
CA ASP A 371 -25.92 -5.54 3.84
C ASP A 371 -26.03 -6.09 2.42
N LEU A 372 -26.72 -7.21 2.28
CA LEU A 372 -27.04 -7.89 1.03
C LEU A 372 -28.55 -8.14 0.90
N SER A 373 -29.37 -7.44 1.71
CA SER A 373 -30.81 -7.64 1.76
C SER A 373 -31.49 -7.25 0.44
N SER A 374 -32.51 -8.01 0.05
CA SER A 374 -33.27 -7.78 -1.19
C SER A 374 -34.61 -7.08 -0.92
N ASN A 375 -35.35 -6.79 -2.00
CA ASN A 375 -36.62 -6.04 -2.00
C ASN A 375 -36.50 -4.63 -1.40
N PHE A 376 -35.46 -3.89 -1.80
CA PHE A 376 -35.33 -2.44 -1.56
C PHE A 376 -35.49 -2.00 -0.09
N PRO A 377 -34.69 -2.53 0.84
CA PRO A 377 -34.71 -2.05 2.21
C PRO A 377 -34.33 -0.57 2.27
N THR A 378 -35.14 0.22 2.97
CA THR A 378 -34.90 1.65 3.23
C THR A 378 -34.38 1.90 4.64
N SER A 379 -34.46 0.90 5.53
CA SER A 379 -33.89 0.97 6.88
C SER A 379 -33.46 -0.40 7.39
N TRP A 380 -32.48 -0.40 8.30
CA TRP A 380 -31.87 -1.60 8.89
C TRP A 380 -31.92 -1.49 10.41
N ALA A 381 -32.16 -2.61 11.08
CA ALA A 381 -32.02 -2.75 12.51
C ALA A 381 -31.10 -3.94 12.79
N TRP A 382 -29.87 -3.63 13.16
CA TRP A 382 -28.85 -4.60 13.51
C TRP A 382 -28.80 -4.83 15.02
N THR A 383 -28.54 -6.07 15.42
CA THR A 383 -28.18 -6.44 16.79
C THR A 383 -26.90 -7.27 16.76
N PHE A 384 -25.91 -6.85 17.54
CA PHE A 384 -24.60 -7.48 17.67
C PHE A 384 -24.42 -7.94 19.11
N GLU A 385 -24.59 -9.23 19.35
CA GLU A 385 -24.33 -9.82 20.66
C GLU A 385 -22.85 -9.59 21.03
N GLY A 386 -22.53 -9.03 22.19
CA GLY A 386 -21.14 -8.74 22.60
C GLY A 386 -20.39 -7.66 21.80
N GLY A 387 -21.04 -7.05 20.80
CA GLY A 387 -20.46 -5.98 19.99
C GLY A 387 -20.63 -4.59 20.62
N ASN A 388 -19.74 -3.66 20.27
CA ASN A 388 -19.81 -2.25 20.62
C ASN A 388 -19.70 -1.38 19.34
N PRO A 389 -20.76 -0.66 18.94
CA PRO A 389 -22.08 -0.64 19.59
C PRO A 389 -22.83 -1.97 19.45
N SER A 390 -23.72 -2.31 20.40
CA SER A 390 -24.50 -3.55 20.38
C SER A 390 -25.66 -3.55 19.38
N SER A 391 -25.91 -2.42 18.73
CA SER A 391 -26.94 -2.24 17.71
C SER A 391 -26.53 -1.15 16.73
N SER A 392 -27.08 -1.18 15.52
CA SER A 392 -26.87 -0.13 14.52
C SER A 392 -28.07 0.00 13.57
N THR A 393 -28.25 1.19 13.01
CA THR A 393 -29.19 1.45 11.91
C THR A 393 -28.49 1.75 10.59
N SER A 394 -27.16 1.80 10.58
CA SER A 394 -26.37 1.98 9.37
C SER A 394 -26.51 0.75 8.46
N ARG A 395 -26.57 0.97 7.14
CA ARG A 395 -26.61 -0.12 6.16
C ARG A 395 -25.40 -1.07 6.28
N ASN A 396 -24.19 -0.51 6.44
CA ASN A 396 -22.94 -1.26 6.54
C ASN A 396 -22.18 -0.85 7.82
N PRO A 397 -22.53 -1.42 8.99
CA PRO A 397 -21.92 -1.02 10.26
C PRO A 397 -20.54 -1.65 10.49
N VAL A 398 -19.71 -0.96 11.28
CA VAL A 398 -18.44 -1.47 11.82
C VAL A 398 -18.60 -1.65 13.33
N ILE A 399 -18.31 -2.84 13.84
CA ILE A 399 -18.59 -3.24 15.22
C ILE A 399 -17.33 -3.77 15.88
N ARG A 400 -16.99 -3.21 17.03
CA ARG A 400 -15.85 -3.64 17.83
C ARG A 400 -16.26 -4.71 18.84
N TYR A 401 -15.47 -5.76 18.98
CA TYR A 401 -15.70 -6.81 19.98
C TYR A 401 -14.62 -6.79 21.06
N ASN A 402 -14.98 -6.43 22.28
CA ASN A 402 -14.04 -6.21 23.40
C ASN A 402 -14.00 -7.38 24.40
N THR A 403 -14.67 -8.49 24.11
CA THR A 403 -14.68 -9.65 25.00
C THR A 403 -14.60 -10.92 24.18
N PRO A 404 -13.71 -11.87 24.52
CA PRO A 404 -13.62 -13.15 23.83
C PRO A 404 -14.92 -13.93 23.95
N GLY A 405 -15.24 -14.70 22.91
CA GLY A 405 -16.51 -15.44 22.86
C GLY A 405 -16.99 -15.72 21.45
N VAL A 406 -18.14 -16.37 21.37
CA VAL A 406 -18.81 -16.67 20.10
C VAL A 406 -20.15 -15.95 20.11
N TYR A 407 -20.37 -15.07 19.13
CA TYR A 407 -21.47 -14.11 19.13
C TYR A 407 -22.35 -14.25 17.91
N SER A 408 -23.65 -14.09 18.12
CA SER A 408 -24.64 -14.08 17.04
C SER A 408 -24.85 -12.66 16.51
N VAL A 409 -25.22 -12.57 15.22
CA VAL A 409 -25.56 -11.30 14.57
C VAL A 409 -26.95 -11.41 13.99
N THR A 410 -27.76 -10.38 14.22
CA THR A 410 -29.14 -10.30 13.74
C THR A 410 -29.33 -9.07 12.87
N LEU A 411 -30.04 -9.22 11.74
CA LEU A 411 -30.48 -8.13 10.88
C LEU A 411 -31.98 -8.22 10.62
N VAL A 412 -32.68 -7.10 10.79
CA VAL A 412 -34.02 -6.84 10.27
C VAL A 412 -33.92 -5.71 9.25
N ALA A 413 -34.46 -5.93 8.05
CA ALA A 413 -34.47 -4.93 6.99
C ALA A 413 -35.93 -4.50 6.73
N THR A 414 -36.16 -3.21 6.52
CA THR A 414 -37.52 -2.65 6.41
C THR A 414 -37.63 -1.75 5.19
N ASN A 415 -38.76 -1.81 4.50
CA ASN A 415 -39.14 -0.88 3.42
C ASN A 415 -40.57 -0.35 3.66
N SER A 416 -41.16 0.33 2.67
CA SER A 416 -42.52 0.88 2.75
C SER A 416 -43.62 -0.17 2.92
N LEU A 417 -43.32 -1.45 2.63
CA LEU A 417 -44.27 -2.57 2.72
C LEU A 417 -44.20 -3.31 4.05
N GLY A 418 -43.13 -3.11 4.82
CA GLY A 418 -42.99 -3.66 6.15
C GLY A 418 -41.56 -4.06 6.51
N ALA A 419 -41.41 -4.59 7.72
CA ALA A 419 -40.16 -5.14 8.23
C ALA A 419 -40.08 -6.63 7.94
N SER A 420 -38.88 -7.10 7.63
CA SER A 420 -38.62 -8.52 7.44
C SER A 420 -38.73 -9.33 8.74
N ALA A 421 -38.86 -10.65 8.61
CA ALA A 421 -38.48 -11.54 9.71
C ALA A 421 -36.97 -11.34 10.04
N PRO A 422 -36.53 -11.46 11.31
CA PRO A 422 -35.12 -11.33 11.65
C PRO A 422 -34.26 -12.45 11.04
N LEU A 423 -33.19 -12.10 10.33
CA LEU A 423 -32.14 -13.06 9.98
C LEU A 423 -31.14 -13.13 11.13
N VAL A 424 -31.05 -14.28 11.77
CA VAL A 424 -30.07 -14.56 12.84
C VAL A 424 -29.00 -15.50 12.29
N ARG A 425 -27.75 -15.05 12.25
CA ARG A 425 -26.59 -15.94 12.06
C ARG A 425 -26.02 -16.29 13.43
N GLN A 426 -26.29 -17.50 13.89
CA GLN A 426 -25.82 -17.98 15.19
C GLN A 426 -24.31 -18.21 15.19
N GLY A 427 -23.66 -17.76 16.26
CA GLY A 427 -22.22 -17.92 16.47
C GLY A 427 -21.36 -17.46 15.29
N TYR A 428 -21.79 -16.37 14.64
CA TYR A 428 -21.23 -15.89 13.39
C TYR A 428 -19.88 -15.18 13.58
N ILE A 429 -19.64 -14.59 14.75
CA ILE A 429 -18.38 -13.94 15.11
C ILE A 429 -17.71 -14.71 16.23
N VAL A 430 -16.47 -15.14 16.00
CA VAL A 430 -15.59 -15.74 17.00
C VAL A 430 -14.53 -14.72 17.39
N VAL A 431 -14.54 -14.30 18.66
CA VAL A 431 -13.56 -13.37 19.24
C VAL A 431 -12.54 -14.19 20.00
N SER A 432 -11.31 -14.21 19.50
CA SER A 432 -10.23 -15.00 20.09
C SER A 432 -9.45 -14.20 21.15
N GLU A 433 -9.06 -14.88 22.23
CA GLU A 433 -8.04 -14.42 23.20
C GLU A 433 -6.63 -14.49 22.61
N GLU A 434 -6.42 -15.26 21.53
CA GLU A 434 -5.16 -15.36 20.80
C GLU A 434 -4.91 -14.07 20.01
N GLY A 435 -4.69 -12.95 20.71
CA GLY A 435 -4.57 -11.63 20.10
C GLY A 435 -3.84 -10.60 20.96
N LEU A 436 -3.54 -10.92 22.21
CA LEU A 436 -2.71 -10.10 23.09
C LEU A 436 -1.32 -10.74 23.20
N CYS A 437 -0.29 -10.08 22.66
CA CYS A 437 1.12 -10.47 22.80
C CYS A 437 1.47 -11.86 22.23
N ASN A 438 1.26 -12.10 20.93
CA ASN A 438 1.59 -13.38 20.33
C ASN A 438 2.90 -13.32 19.51
N TYR A 439 3.46 -14.49 19.24
CA TYR A 439 4.61 -14.69 18.36
C TYR A 439 4.13 -15.47 17.14
N GLU A 440 4.44 -14.99 15.95
CA GLU A 440 4.33 -15.84 14.76
C GLU A 440 5.65 -16.60 14.59
N ASN A 441 5.58 -17.87 14.21
CA ASN A 441 6.78 -18.64 13.91
C ASN A 441 6.49 -19.70 12.83
N ASN A 442 7.39 -19.84 11.87
CA ASN A 442 7.40 -20.94 10.90
C ASN A 442 8.33 -22.09 11.33
N PHE A 443 9.30 -21.80 12.18
CA PHE A 443 10.16 -22.78 12.84
C PHE A 443 9.35 -23.47 13.95
N LYS A 444 9.24 -24.80 13.90
CA LYS A 444 8.45 -25.52 14.90
C LYS A 444 9.29 -25.69 16.16
N GLN A 445 8.67 -25.64 17.34
CA GLN A 445 9.38 -25.90 18.60
C GLN A 445 10.03 -27.30 18.66
N THR A 446 9.55 -28.24 17.83
CA THR A 446 10.12 -29.57 17.64
C THR A 446 11.32 -29.62 16.70
N ASP A 447 11.55 -28.55 15.91
CA ASP A 447 12.66 -28.50 14.98
C ASP A 447 13.98 -28.32 15.74
N THR A 448 15.05 -28.96 15.25
CA THR A 448 16.39 -28.81 15.83
C THR A 448 17.09 -27.59 15.22
N PRO A 449 17.50 -26.58 16.03
CA PRO A 449 18.23 -25.42 15.51
C PRO A 449 19.54 -25.84 14.85
N THR A 450 19.68 -25.57 13.56
CA THR A 450 20.80 -26.05 12.74
C THR A 450 21.50 -24.90 12.04
N LEU A 451 22.84 -24.86 12.10
CA LEU A 451 23.67 -23.98 11.27
C LEU A 451 24.13 -24.72 10.02
N ILE A 452 23.33 -24.65 8.97
CA ILE A 452 23.64 -25.36 7.73
C ILE A 452 24.80 -24.66 7.00
N LYS A 453 25.86 -25.41 6.71
CA LYS A 453 26.99 -24.95 5.88
C LYS A 453 26.58 -24.94 4.41
N LEU A 454 26.89 -23.85 3.71
CA LEU A 454 26.57 -23.75 2.28
C LEU A 454 27.31 -24.81 1.43
N ALA A 455 28.42 -25.35 1.93
CA ALA A 455 29.16 -26.46 1.32
C ALA A 455 28.31 -27.72 1.10
N ALA A 456 27.20 -27.88 1.83
CA ALA A 456 26.26 -28.98 1.60
C ALA A 456 25.51 -28.87 0.25
N PHE A 457 25.56 -27.70 -0.41
CA PHE A 457 24.89 -27.40 -1.67
C PHE A 457 25.87 -27.05 -2.80
N GLY A 458 27.10 -27.59 -2.73
CA GLY A 458 28.13 -27.43 -3.76
C GLY A 458 29.45 -26.85 -3.23
N ALA A 459 30.33 -26.45 -4.15
CA ALA A 459 31.66 -25.94 -3.85
C ALA A 459 31.64 -24.48 -3.33
N HIS A 460 31.03 -24.29 -2.16
CA HIS A 460 30.82 -22.99 -1.54
C HIS A 460 31.19 -23.00 -0.05
N THR A 461 31.49 -21.85 0.53
CA THR A 461 31.88 -21.70 1.94
C THR A 461 30.95 -20.74 2.69
N GLY A 462 30.94 -20.83 4.01
CA GLY A 462 30.05 -20.03 4.88
C GLY A 462 28.73 -20.73 5.22
N TYR A 463 27.69 -19.95 5.50
CA TYR A 463 26.41 -20.44 6.02
C TYR A 463 25.28 -20.23 5.02
N LEU A 464 24.34 -21.17 4.97
CA LEU A 464 23.18 -21.12 4.09
C LEU A 464 22.32 -19.87 4.38
N THR A 465 22.01 -19.64 5.65
CA THR A 465 21.18 -18.56 6.20
C THR A 465 22.06 -17.45 6.82
N GLY A 466 23.04 -16.96 6.05
CA GLY A 466 23.94 -15.91 6.52
C GLY A 466 25.07 -15.61 5.54
N HIS A 467 26.17 -15.06 6.07
CA HIS A 467 27.34 -14.73 5.27
C HIS A 467 27.99 -15.98 4.67
N ASN A 468 28.21 -15.93 3.36
CA ASN A 468 28.76 -17.02 2.56
C ASN A 468 29.46 -16.56 1.28
N SER A 469 30.12 -17.50 0.60
CA SER A 469 30.88 -17.25 -0.63
C SER A 469 30.04 -16.86 -1.85
N ARG A 470 28.71 -17.04 -1.81
CA ARG A 470 27.78 -16.58 -2.87
C ARG A 470 27.33 -15.13 -2.70
N ARG A 471 27.71 -14.48 -1.59
CA ARG A 471 27.45 -13.05 -1.34
C ARG A 471 25.98 -12.67 -1.42
N TYR A 472 25.11 -13.43 -0.74
CA TYR A 472 23.69 -13.05 -0.63
C TYR A 472 23.56 -11.64 -0.08
N ALA A 473 22.75 -10.82 -0.75
CA ALA A 473 22.50 -9.44 -0.34
C ALA A 473 21.55 -9.38 0.87
N ALA A 474 20.62 -10.34 0.96
CA ALA A 474 19.66 -10.45 2.05
C ALA A 474 19.10 -11.87 2.14
N ILE A 475 18.51 -12.20 3.29
CA ILE A 475 17.73 -13.43 3.53
C ILE A 475 16.45 -13.05 4.26
N ALA A 476 15.33 -13.74 3.98
CA ALA A 476 14.02 -13.41 4.54
C ALA A 476 13.12 -14.64 4.74
N GLU A 477 12.22 -14.56 5.70
CA GLU A 477 11.22 -15.57 6.04
C GLU A 477 9.82 -15.01 5.79
N TYR A 478 8.96 -15.78 5.10
CA TYR A 478 7.60 -15.37 4.75
C TYR A 478 6.57 -15.73 5.83
N PHE A 479 5.78 -14.76 6.28
CA PHE A 479 4.69 -14.95 7.24
C PHE A 479 3.34 -14.67 6.58
N SER A 480 2.41 -15.64 6.67
CA SER A 480 1.09 -15.55 6.04
C SER A 480 0.10 -14.66 6.79
N ASN A 481 0.38 -14.32 8.05
CA ASN A 481 -0.46 -13.49 8.93
C ASN A 481 -1.95 -13.94 8.97
N PRO A 482 -2.25 -15.20 9.32
CA PRO A 482 -3.59 -15.77 9.19
C PRO A 482 -4.61 -15.09 10.12
N LEU A 483 -4.16 -14.56 11.26
CA LEU A 483 -4.99 -13.85 12.24
C LEU A 483 -5.11 -12.34 11.96
N ARG A 484 -4.54 -11.86 10.85
CA ARG A 484 -4.63 -10.48 10.37
C ARG A 484 -4.20 -9.44 11.41
N TYR A 485 -3.10 -9.71 12.10
CA TYR A 485 -2.45 -8.73 12.96
C TYR A 485 -2.16 -7.46 12.16
N GLN A 486 -2.54 -6.31 12.73
CA GLN A 486 -2.39 -5.01 12.07
C GLN A 486 -0.97 -4.47 12.15
N TYR A 487 -0.23 -4.87 13.18
CA TYR A 487 1.08 -4.33 13.52
C TYR A 487 2.06 -5.42 13.96
N ILE A 488 3.34 -5.15 13.73
CA ILE A 488 4.48 -5.86 14.30
C ILE A 488 5.23 -4.87 15.19
N SER A 489 5.56 -5.26 16.42
CA SER A 489 6.31 -4.40 17.35
C SER A 489 7.82 -4.69 17.34
N GLY A 490 8.21 -5.85 16.84
CA GLY A 490 9.59 -6.31 16.84
C GLY A 490 9.73 -7.73 16.31
N VAL A 491 10.92 -8.29 16.47
CA VAL A 491 11.25 -9.65 16.08
C VAL A 491 12.31 -10.21 17.01
N ASN A 492 12.18 -11.48 17.40
CA ASN A 492 13.25 -12.25 18.03
C ASN A 492 13.93 -13.10 16.95
N ILE A 493 15.26 -13.01 16.85
CA ILE A 493 16.03 -13.80 15.88
C ILE A 493 17.07 -14.63 16.62
N ASN A 494 17.05 -15.94 16.43
CA ASN A 494 18.05 -16.85 16.98
C ASN A 494 19.25 -16.93 16.03
N PHE A 495 20.24 -16.06 16.26
CA PHE A 495 21.51 -16.14 15.55
C PHE A 495 22.36 -17.29 16.10
N GLY A 496 22.97 -18.08 15.21
CA GLY A 496 23.91 -19.13 15.60
C GLY A 496 25.38 -18.74 15.41
N LYS A 497 25.66 -17.65 14.68
CA LYS A 497 27.02 -17.15 14.51
C LYS A 497 27.03 -15.64 14.43
N ALA A 498 27.96 -15.02 15.17
CA ALA A 498 28.38 -13.64 14.97
C ALA A 498 29.91 -13.51 15.18
N LYS A 499 30.58 -12.85 14.25
CA LYS A 499 31.99 -12.46 14.33
C LYS A 499 32.10 -11.02 13.85
N ILE A 500 32.69 -10.17 14.70
CA ILE A 500 32.93 -8.76 14.42
C ILE A 500 34.39 -8.50 14.10
N VAL A 501 34.64 -7.58 13.17
CA VAL A 501 35.95 -7.03 12.82
C VAL A 501 36.11 -5.62 13.39
N ASN A 502 35.03 -4.86 13.48
CA ASN A 502 34.99 -3.54 14.11
C ASN A 502 33.89 -3.48 15.18
N GLU A 503 34.11 -2.74 16.26
CA GLU A 503 33.16 -2.70 17.39
C GLU A 503 31.85 -1.97 17.08
N SER A 504 31.83 -1.16 16.02
CA SER A 504 30.65 -0.39 15.58
C SER A 504 29.84 -1.11 14.49
N ALA A 505 30.18 -2.36 14.17
CA ALA A 505 29.57 -3.08 13.06
C ALA A 505 28.10 -3.37 13.35
N THR A 506 27.25 -3.21 12.34
CA THR A 506 25.80 -3.44 12.44
C THR A 506 25.31 -4.39 11.36
N VAL A 507 24.15 -4.99 11.61
CA VAL A 507 23.34 -5.69 10.60
C VAL A 507 21.95 -5.08 10.59
N ASP A 508 21.37 -4.91 9.40
CA ASP A 508 20.02 -4.39 9.25
C ASP A 508 19.02 -5.54 9.29
N VAL A 509 18.12 -5.49 10.27
CA VAL A 509 16.91 -6.32 10.35
C VAL A 509 15.79 -5.58 9.64
N VAL A 510 15.12 -6.24 8.71
CA VAL A 510 14.19 -5.58 7.77
C VAL A 510 12.87 -6.35 7.70
N VAL A 511 11.79 -5.59 7.65
CA VAL A 511 10.44 -6.09 7.34
C VAL A 511 10.09 -5.65 5.93
N TRP A 512 9.73 -6.59 5.06
CA TRP A 512 9.23 -6.32 3.71
C TRP A 512 7.75 -6.65 3.60
N ASN A 513 7.05 -5.97 2.69
CA ASN A 513 5.77 -6.49 2.23
C ASN A 513 6.00 -7.72 1.36
N ALA A 514 5.04 -8.65 1.31
CA ALA A 514 5.13 -9.83 0.45
C ALA A 514 4.49 -9.57 -0.94
N ARG A 515 4.80 -8.42 -1.57
CA ARG A 515 4.22 -8.00 -2.86
C ARG A 515 5.18 -8.12 -4.05
N GLY A 516 6.33 -8.75 -3.86
CA GLY A 516 7.21 -9.12 -4.97
C GLY A 516 6.59 -10.24 -5.82
N VAL A 517 7.17 -10.48 -6.99
CA VAL A 517 6.75 -11.57 -7.90
C VAL A 517 6.69 -12.89 -7.13
N GLN A 518 5.58 -13.63 -7.25
CA GLN A 518 5.34 -14.89 -6.53
C GLN A 518 5.46 -14.79 -4.99
N ASN A 519 4.97 -13.71 -4.39
CA ASN A 519 5.06 -13.42 -2.95
C ASN A 519 6.47 -13.13 -2.44
N ALA A 520 7.46 -12.90 -3.31
CA ALA A 520 8.79 -12.47 -2.92
C ALA A 520 8.76 -11.19 -2.06
N PRO A 521 9.83 -10.89 -1.29
CA PRO A 521 9.96 -9.59 -0.64
C PRO A 521 9.83 -8.45 -1.66
N GLY A 522 8.93 -7.52 -1.37
CA GLY A 522 8.71 -6.30 -2.15
C GLY A 522 9.34 -5.08 -1.48
N SER A 523 8.53 -4.07 -1.20
CA SER A 523 8.99 -2.81 -0.58
C SER A 523 9.32 -3.02 0.90
N VAL A 524 10.34 -2.31 1.38
CA VAL A 524 10.69 -2.23 2.80
C VAL A 524 9.58 -1.48 3.55
N ILE A 525 9.06 -2.09 4.62
CA ILE A 525 8.10 -1.47 5.55
C ILE A 525 8.85 -0.86 6.73
N GLU A 526 9.84 -1.59 7.26
CA GLU A 526 10.64 -1.17 8.41
C GLU A 526 12.08 -1.68 8.30
N ARG A 527 13.02 -0.91 8.86
CA ARG A 527 14.45 -1.24 8.91
C ARG A 527 15.03 -0.82 10.24
N LYS A 528 15.72 -1.74 10.92
CA LYS A 528 16.42 -1.47 12.18
C LYS A 528 17.84 -2.01 12.16
N SER A 529 18.82 -1.14 12.37
CA SER A 529 20.22 -1.52 12.52
C SER A 529 20.49 -2.04 13.92
N VAL A 530 21.11 -3.21 14.03
CA VAL A 530 21.46 -3.89 15.29
C VAL A 530 22.97 -4.07 15.35
N LEU A 531 23.58 -3.73 16.49
CA LEU A 531 25.02 -3.93 16.67
C LEU A 531 25.37 -5.42 16.64
N LEU A 532 26.34 -5.80 15.80
CA LEU A 532 26.83 -7.18 15.77
C LEU A 532 27.49 -7.58 17.10
N LYS A 533 27.98 -6.61 17.89
CA LYS A 533 28.49 -6.84 19.25
C LYS A 533 27.39 -7.37 20.18
N GLN A 534 26.17 -6.86 20.06
CA GLN A 534 25.00 -7.38 20.79
C GLN A 534 24.70 -8.81 20.35
N ILE A 535 24.63 -9.07 19.05
CA ILE A 535 24.35 -10.40 18.51
C ILE A 535 25.44 -11.39 18.94
N GLN A 536 26.71 -10.98 18.97
CA GLN A 536 27.81 -11.83 19.44
C GLN A 536 27.65 -12.24 20.91
N GLN A 537 27.17 -11.35 21.78
CA GLN A 537 26.88 -11.67 23.17
C GLN A 537 25.66 -12.59 23.31
N ASP A 538 24.61 -12.33 22.53
CA ASP A 538 23.40 -13.16 22.54
C ASP A 538 23.69 -14.60 22.09
N VAL A 539 24.50 -14.75 21.03
CA VAL A 539 25.02 -16.06 20.57
C VAL A 539 25.85 -16.75 21.66
N ALA A 540 26.74 -16.02 22.34
CA ALA A 540 27.55 -16.58 23.41
C ALA A 540 26.73 -17.00 24.64
N ALA A 541 25.62 -16.32 24.90
CA ALA A 541 24.67 -16.60 25.97
C ALA A 541 23.57 -17.59 25.56
N ASN A 542 23.59 -18.11 24.33
CA ASN A 542 22.57 -19.01 23.77
C ASN A 542 21.13 -18.46 23.93
N ARG A 543 20.93 -17.19 23.59
CA ARG A 543 19.63 -16.50 23.65
C ARG A 543 19.31 -15.84 22.31
N ALA A 544 18.02 -15.65 22.03
CA ALA A 544 17.57 -14.88 20.87
C ALA A 544 18.00 -13.41 21.01
N THR A 545 18.37 -12.79 19.90
CA THR A 545 18.49 -11.34 19.84
C THR A 545 17.09 -10.75 19.70
N ALA A 546 16.64 -10.03 20.73
CA ALA A 546 15.38 -9.30 20.70
C ALA A 546 15.57 -7.94 20.00
N ILE A 547 14.79 -7.70 18.94
CA ILE A 547 14.81 -6.45 18.17
C ILE A 547 13.44 -5.80 18.25
N TYR A 548 13.38 -4.58 18.79
CA TYR A 548 12.17 -3.77 18.82
C TYR A 548 12.25 -2.65 17.78
N PHE A 549 11.16 -2.46 17.04
CA PHE A 549 11.10 -1.41 16.02
C PHE A 549 10.78 -0.05 16.63
N ASP A 550 11.21 1.01 15.95
CA ASP A 550 11.02 2.41 16.39
C ASP A 550 9.58 2.91 16.25
N ARG A 551 8.66 2.05 15.79
CA ARG A 551 7.21 2.25 15.84
C ARG A 551 6.51 0.89 15.73
N GLU A 552 5.21 0.88 16.01
CA GLU A 552 4.36 -0.22 15.53
C GLU A 552 4.41 -0.24 14.01
N THR A 553 5.03 -1.27 13.45
CA THR A 553 5.22 -1.43 12.02
C THR A 553 3.93 -1.93 11.40
N PRO A 554 3.23 -1.14 10.58
CA PRO A 554 1.92 -1.52 10.07
C PRO A 554 2.08 -2.56 8.97
N VAL A 555 1.47 -3.72 9.19
CA VAL A 555 1.34 -4.79 8.19
C VAL A 555 -0.10 -4.96 7.70
N PHE A 556 -1.05 -4.20 8.28
CA PHE A 556 -2.43 -4.04 7.81
C PHE A 556 -3.20 -5.35 7.65
N GLY A 557 -2.92 -6.35 8.49
CA GLY A 557 -3.52 -7.67 8.40
C GLY A 557 -3.15 -8.47 7.16
N ARG A 558 -2.03 -8.13 6.50
CA ARG A 558 -1.53 -8.79 5.28
C ARG A 558 -0.29 -9.65 5.56
N PRO A 559 0.06 -10.58 4.65
CA PRO A 559 1.33 -11.27 4.69
C PRO A 559 2.52 -10.31 4.57
N TYR A 560 3.61 -10.65 5.25
CA TYR A 560 4.84 -9.87 5.31
C TYR A 560 6.05 -10.81 5.35
N GLN A 561 7.25 -10.25 5.21
CA GLN A 561 8.48 -11.02 5.36
C GLN A 561 9.44 -10.34 6.32
N VAL A 562 10.21 -11.11 7.09
CA VAL A 562 11.20 -10.58 8.03
C VAL A 562 12.55 -11.27 7.81
N GLY A 563 13.63 -10.51 7.91
CA GLY A 563 14.96 -11.07 7.72
C GLY A 563 16.07 -10.04 7.91
N VAL A 564 17.22 -10.31 7.29
CA VAL A 564 18.42 -9.47 7.43
C VAL A 564 19.06 -9.14 6.09
N GLU A 565 19.58 -7.92 5.96
CA GLU A 565 20.46 -7.52 4.88
C GLU A 565 21.92 -7.74 5.29
N LEU A 566 22.74 -8.28 4.38
CA LEU A 566 24.09 -8.75 4.69
C LEU A 566 25.15 -7.85 4.05
N VAL A 567 26.02 -7.27 4.89
CA VAL A 567 27.11 -6.40 4.47
C VAL A 567 28.45 -7.11 4.67
N TYR A 568 29.16 -7.32 3.57
CA TYR A 568 30.42 -8.07 3.55
C TYR A 568 31.64 -7.17 3.80
N ALA A 569 31.79 -6.68 5.04
CA ALA A 569 32.91 -5.86 5.51
C ALA A 569 33.97 -6.64 6.31
N GLY A 570 33.93 -7.98 6.25
CA GLY A 570 34.79 -8.89 7.01
C GLY A 570 34.11 -9.53 8.23
N ASP A 571 32.94 -9.01 8.60
CA ASP A 571 32.08 -9.58 9.64
C ASP A 571 31.42 -10.89 9.18
N THR A 572 30.83 -11.64 10.11
CA THR A 572 30.05 -12.85 9.80
C THR A 572 28.85 -12.95 10.72
N VAL A 573 27.65 -13.07 10.15
CA VAL A 573 26.42 -13.40 10.88
C VAL A 573 25.67 -14.53 10.19
N ALA A 574 25.01 -15.41 10.95
CA ALA A 574 24.13 -16.46 10.45
C ALA A 574 22.98 -16.78 11.43
N ILE A 575 21.78 -17.02 10.89
CA ILE A 575 20.57 -17.36 11.63
C ILE A 575 20.43 -18.88 11.70
N TYR A 576 19.99 -19.43 12.83
CA TYR A 576 19.59 -20.84 12.88
C TYR A 576 18.43 -21.13 11.93
N SER A 577 18.37 -22.35 11.41
CA SER A 577 17.23 -22.82 10.63
C SER A 577 16.83 -24.22 11.08
N SER A 578 15.65 -24.66 10.65
CA SER A 578 15.31 -26.08 10.67
C SER A 578 16.34 -26.88 9.86
N ALA A 579 16.41 -28.18 10.11
CA ALA A 579 17.13 -29.07 9.19
C ALA A 579 16.51 -29.00 7.78
N ASN A 580 17.33 -29.24 6.75
CA ASN A 580 16.85 -29.26 5.37
C ASN A 580 15.82 -30.40 5.19
N GLY A 581 14.64 -30.07 4.67
CA GLY A 581 13.52 -30.99 4.48
C GLY A 581 12.55 -31.10 5.66
N ALA A 582 12.86 -30.49 6.81
CA ALA A 582 11.98 -30.50 7.99
C ALA A 582 10.83 -29.49 7.88
N SER A 583 11.04 -28.38 7.17
CA SER A 583 9.99 -27.38 6.91
C SER A 583 8.95 -27.92 5.93
N THR A 584 7.67 -27.67 6.21
CA THR A 584 6.55 -28.09 5.35
C THR A 584 6.06 -27.00 4.41
N ASN A 585 6.49 -25.75 4.63
CA ASN A 585 5.83 -24.58 4.04
C ASN A 585 6.71 -23.84 3.01
N ALA A 586 8.00 -24.20 2.89
CA ALA A 586 8.95 -23.61 1.93
C ALA A 586 8.96 -22.05 1.95
N THR A 587 9.09 -21.46 3.13
CA THR A 587 8.86 -20.04 3.38
C THR A 587 10.12 -19.17 3.34
N SER A 588 11.32 -19.76 3.29
CA SER A 588 12.58 -19.01 3.30
C SER A 588 13.03 -18.53 1.91
N TRP A 589 13.53 -17.30 1.84
CA TRP A 589 13.98 -16.60 0.64
C TRP A 589 15.41 -16.08 0.79
N LEU A 590 16.12 -15.97 -0.34
CA LEU A 590 17.40 -15.29 -0.44
C LEU A 590 17.38 -14.26 -1.55
N LYS A 591 18.15 -13.19 -1.37
CA LYS A 591 18.44 -12.19 -2.39
C LYS A 591 19.84 -12.41 -2.92
N THR A 592 19.97 -12.65 -4.21
CA THR A 592 21.27 -12.79 -4.87
C THR A 592 22.04 -11.47 -4.85
N GLN A 593 23.34 -11.50 -5.11
CA GLN A 593 24.15 -10.28 -5.23
C GLN A 593 23.66 -9.35 -6.36
N ALA A 594 23.02 -9.90 -7.40
CA ALA A 594 22.39 -9.14 -8.47
C ALA A 594 21.09 -8.44 -8.06
N GLY A 595 20.60 -8.69 -6.83
CA GLY A 595 19.41 -8.07 -6.28
C GLY A 595 18.11 -8.85 -6.52
N THR A 596 18.18 -10.04 -7.12
CA THR A 596 17.00 -10.88 -7.40
C THR A 596 16.63 -11.71 -6.19
N TRP A 597 15.35 -11.68 -5.81
CA TRP A 597 14.79 -12.57 -4.79
C TRP A 597 14.43 -13.92 -5.39
N THR A 598 14.78 -15.00 -4.70
CA THR A 598 14.44 -16.37 -5.08
C THR A 598 14.21 -17.22 -3.82
N PRO A 599 13.26 -18.16 -3.82
CA PRO A 599 13.11 -19.12 -2.74
C PRO A 599 14.33 -20.03 -2.64
N TYR A 600 14.70 -20.42 -1.41
CA TYR A 600 15.77 -21.41 -1.19
C TYR A 600 15.47 -22.77 -1.87
N THR A 601 14.19 -23.12 -1.99
CA THR A 601 13.74 -24.35 -2.67
C THR A 601 13.99 -24.31 -4.17
N ILE A 602 13.89 -23.14 -4.81
CA ILE A 602 14.14 -22.98 -6.24
C ILE A 602 15.64 -22.89 -6.51
N GLU A 603 16.35 -22.06 -5.76
CA GLU A 603 17.77 -21.80 -5.99
C GLU A 603 18.67 -22.99 -5.62
N LEU A 604 18.36 -23.69 -4.53
CA LEU A 604 19.23 -24.72 -3.94
C LEU A 604 18.52 -26.05 -3.66
N GLY A 605 17.20 -26.16 -3.88
CA GLY A 605 16.44 -27.32 -3.41
C GLY A 605 16.36 -27.42 -1.88
N ALA A 606 16.72 -26.35 -1.16
CA ALA A 606 16.72 -26.33 0.29
C ALA A 606 15.34 -25.93 0.82
N ASN A 607 14.73 -26.81 1.61
CA ASN A 607 13.45 -26.56 2.26
C ASN A 607 13.66 -26.41 3.77
N ILE A 608 13.71 -25.16 4.23
CA ILE A 608 14.04 -24.78 5.60
C ILE A 608 13.01 -23.76 6.10
N ALA A 609 13.02 -23.54 7.42
CA ALA A 609 12.43 -22.37 8.07
C ALA A 609 13.51 -21.74 8.96
N MET A 610 13.75 -20.44 8.83
CA MET A 610 14.64 -19.69 9.70
C MET A 610 13.99 -19.46 11.05
N ASP A 611 14.81 -19.47 12.09
CA ASP A 611 14.38 -19.26 13.48
C ASP A 611 14.23 -17.75 13.76
N ILE A 612 13.11 -17.23 13.25
CA ILE A 612 12.68 -15.83 13.28
C ILE A 612 11.26 -15.79 13.83
N GLU A 613 11.06 -15.06 14.92
CA GLU A 613 9.77 -14.92 15.60
C GLU A 613 9.33 -13.45 15.64
N PRO A 614 8.49 -12.99 14.69
CA PRO A 614 7.87 -11.68 14.75
C PRO A 614 6.94 -11.56 15.96
N VAL A 615 6.99 -10.40 16.61
CA VAL A 615 6.14 -10.06 17.75
C VAL A 615 4.92 -9.28 17.24
N VAL A 616 3.74 -9.86 17.38
CA VAL A 616 2.48 -9.36 16.81
C VAL A 616 1.42 -9.07 17.90
N GLY A 617 0.49 -8.17 17.58
CA GLY A 617 -0.58 -7.73 18.50
C GLY A 617 -0.28 -6.41 19.22
N MET A 618 -1.19 -5.97 20.10
CA MET A 618 -1.09 -4.68 20.80
C MET A 618 -0.31 -4.82 22.12
N LYS A 619 1.01 -4.63 22.06
CA LYS A 619 1.81 -4.20 23.23
C LYS A 619 1.91 -2.68 23.18
N PRO A 620 1.93 -1.94 24.31
CA PRO A 620 2.38 -0.55 24.25
C PRO A 620 3.75 -0.52 23.57
N SER A 621 3.98 0.44 22.68
CA SER A 621 5.21 0.60 21.89
C SER A 621 6.34 1.13 22.77
N VAL A 622 6.63 0.43 23.87
CA VAL A 622 7.68 0.76 24.81
C VAL A 622 8.99 0.72 24.06
N GLN A 623 9.58 1.90 23.91
CA GLN A 623 10.82 2.12 23.19
C GLN A 623 11.78 2.84 24.10
N VAL A 624 13.04 2.46 24.00
CA VAL A 624 14.14 3.21 24.60
C VAL A 624 15.00 3.78 23.51
N SER A 625 15.14 5.09 23.48
CA SER A 625 16.25 5.72 22.77
C SER A 625 17.32 6.12 23.77
N SER A 626 18.58 5.81 23.43
CA SER A 626 19.73 6.28 24.17
C SER A 626 20.44 7.40 23.41
N SER A 627 21.05 8.34 24.13
CA SER A 627 21.92 9.36 23.52
C SER A 627 23.23 8.78 22.96
N ALA A 628 23.64 7.60 23.43
CA ALA A 628 24.79 6.83 22.94
C ALA A 628 24.63 5.35 23.34
N LEU A 629 25.08 4.41 22.50
CA LEU A 629 25.07 2.97 22.80
C LEU A 629 26.44 2.44 23.24
N LEU A 630 27.52 3.15 22.90
CA LEU A 630 28.90 2.84 23.30
C LEU A 630 29.49 4.08 23.95
N ILE A 631 30.00 3.94 25.18
CA ILE A 631 30.53 5.05 25.96
C ILE A 631 31.84 4.68 26.66
N SER A 632 32.56 5.71 27.10
CA SER A 632 33.63 5.56 28.09
C SER A 632 33.04 5.32 29.49
N PRO A 633 33.75 4.62 30.39
CA PRO A 633 33.28 4.41 31.77
C PRO A 633 32.86 5.72 32.44
N GLY A 634 31.63 5.78 32.98
CA GLY A 634 31.11 6.94 33.72
C GLY A 634 30.56 8.09 32.86
N GLN A 635 30.65 8.01 31.53
CA GLN A 635 30.04 9.01 30.64
C GLN A 635 28.51 9.00 30.77
N GLN A 636 27.90 10.19 30.81
CA GLN A 636 26.46 10.34 30.97
C GLN A 636 25.71 9.94 29.69
N VAL A 637 24.62 9.20 29.86
CA VAL A 637 23.70 8.78 28.81
C VAL A 637 22.27 9.10 29.24
N ILE A 638 21.49 9.63 28.31
CA ILE A 638 20.07 9.89 28.49
C ILE A 638 19.30 8.75 27.82
N LEU A 639 18.47 8.05 28.59
CA LEU A 639 17.54 7.03 28.14
C LEU A 639 16.13 7.63 28.12
N ASN A 640 15.43 7.53 26.99
CA ASN A 640 14.07 8.05 26.86
C ASN A 640 13.11 6.92 26.52
N GLY A 641 12.15 6.70 27.41
CA GLY A 641 11.01 5.83 27.24
C GLY A 641 9.96 6.51 26.36
N ARG A 642 9.48 5.83 25.32
CA ARG A 642 8.37 6.27 24.47
C ARG A 642 7.36 5.15 24.27
N GLY A 643 6.14 5.51 23.87
CA GLY A 643 5.07 4.59 23.47
C GLY A 643 4.32 3.84 24.60
N ALA A 644 4.43 4.31 25.84
CA ALA A 644 3.57 3.94 26.96
C ALA A 644 3.15 5.16 27.79
N SER A 645 2.13 4.99 28.63
CA SER A 645 1.63 6.04 29.53
C SER A 645 2.43 6.14 30.83
N ILE A 646 2.95 5.02 31.31
CA ILE A 646 3.78 4.92 32.50
C ILE A 646 5.03 4.14 32.10
N PHE A 647 6.20 4.54 32.63
CA PHE A 647 7.48 3.87 32.44
C PHE A 647 8.11 3.61 33.80
N VAL A 648 8.59 2.39 34.01
CA VAL A 648 9.35 1.95 35.18
C VAL A 648 10.69 1.43 34.69
N TRP A 649 11.80 1.79 35.32
CA TRP A 649 13.14 1.40 34.90
C TRP A 649 13.86 0.61 35.98
N ASP A 650 14.57 -0.42 35.54
CA ASP A 650 15.47 -1.26 36.32
C ASP A 650 16.80 -1.45 35.57
N ALA A 651 17.90 -1.62 36.30
CA ALA A 651 19.21 -1.97 35.74
C ALA A 651 19.63 -3.37 36.21
N ASP A 652 20.26 -4.14 35.34
CA ASP A 652 20.73 -5.50 35.63
C ASP A 652 21.87 -5.55 36.68
N ASP A 653 22.61 -4.45 36.83
CA ASP A 653 23.62 -4.25 37.87
C ASP A 653 23.05 -3.72 39.21
N GLY A 654 21.73 -3.49 39.27
CA GLY A 654 21.04 -2.96 40.45
C GLY A 654 21.25 -1.46 40.70
N SER A 655 21.92 -0.72 39.80
CA SER A 655 22.15 0.72 39.93
C SER A 655 20.86 1.56 39.85
N VAL A 656 19.84 1.02 39.19
CA VAL A 656 18.49 1.61 39.06
C VAL A 656 17.49 0.53 39.43
N THR A 657 16.53 0.85 40.30
CA THR A 657 15.43 -0.05 40.66
C THR A 657 14.12 0.72 40.75
N ASN A 658 13.07 0.22 40.09
CA ASN A 658 11.72 0.79 40.06
C ASN A 658 11.62 2.30 39.81
N PHE A 659 12.55 2.88 39.03
CA PHE A 659 12.54 4.31 38.76
C PHE A 659 11.38 4.64 37.80
N THR A 660 10.47 5.55 38.18
CA THR A 660 9.29 5.87 37.36
C THR A 660 9.46 7.18 36.60
N GLY A 661 9.30 7.15 35.29
CA GLY A 661 9.33 8.36 34.44
C GLY A 661 9.74 8.09 32.99
N PRO A 662 9.33 8.93 32.03
CA PRO A 662 9.64 8.74 30.61
C PRO A 662 11.10 9.00 30.24
N GLN A 663 11.93 9.51 31.15
CA GLN A 663 13.35 9.77 30.92
C GLN A 663 14.17 9.33 32.13
N LEU A 664 15.28 8.64 31.88
CA LEU A 664 16.25 8.18 32.87
C LEU A 664 17.65 8.63 32.44
N ILE A 665 18.40 9.29 33.32
CA ILE A 665 19.77 9.74 33.06
C ILE A 665 20.74 8.91 33.91
N VAL A 666 21.72 8.28 33.27
CA VAL A 666 22.62 7.29 33.89
C VAL A 666 24.08 7.50 33.48
N SER A 667 25.02 7.01 34.29
CA SER A 667 26.48 7.07 34.04
C SER A 667 27.14 5.72 34.37
N PRO A 668 26.91 4.67 33.56
CA PRO A 668 27.38 3.33 33.90
C PRO A 668 28.92 3.21 33.82
N MET A 669 29.52 2.56 34.82
CA MET A 669 30.98 2.30 34.91
C MET A 669 31.38 1.00 34.22
N GLN A 670 30.42 0.12 33.95
CA GLN A 670 30.55 -1.16 33.27
C GLN A 670 29.42 -1.31 32.26
N THR A 671 29.48 -2.30 31.39
CA THR A 671 28.36 -2.54 30.47
C THR A 671 27.13 -2.92 31.30
N THR A 672 26.08 -2.11 31.21
CA THR A 672 24.85 -2.23 32.02
C THR A 672 23.66 -2.30 31.07
N THR A 673 22.74 -3.23 31.32
CA THR A 673 21.45 -3.33 30.63
C THR A 673 20.36 -2.72 31.48
N TYR A 674 19.66 -1.75 30.90
CA TYR A 674 18.49 -1.13 31.50
C TYR A 674 17.24 -1.75 30.89
N VAL A 675 16.30 -2.15 31.73
CA VAL A 675 14.97 -2.64 31.37
C VAL A 675 14.00 -1.52 31.70
N THR A 676 13.29 -0.99 30.71
CA THR A 676 12.11 -0.16 30.96
C THR A 676 10.86 -1.00 30.77
N THR A 677 9.98 -1.01 31.74
CA THR A 677 8.62 -1.56 31.66
C THR A 677 7.66 -0.41 31.43
N GLY A 678 6.96 -0.42 30.30
CA GLY A 678 5.89 0.53 30.06
C GLY A 678 4.52 -0.12 30.07
N SER A 679 3.54 0.56 30.66
CA SER A 679 2.16 0.08 30.79
C SER A 679 1.15 1.05 30.15
N GLY A 680 0.11 0.50 29.52
CA GLY A 680 -1.05 1.21 28.98
C GLY A 680 -2.29 1.11 29.89
N LEU A 681 -3.45 1.60 29.39
CA LEU A 681 -4.75 1.55 30.09
C LEU A 681 -5.38 0.14 30.15
N GLU A 682 -4.86 -0.82 29.38
CA GLU A 682 -5.27 -2.20 29.38
C GLU A 682 -4.08 -3.08 29.78
N LEU A 683 -4.33 -4.05 30.65
CA LEU A 683 -3.46 -4.91 31.49
C LEU A 683 -2.20 -5.58 30.88
N CYS A 684 -1.66 -5.12 29.75
CA CYS A 684 -0.39 -5.57 29.16
C CYS A 684 0.76 -4.58 29.42
N ASN A 685 1.84 -5.08 30.02
CA ASN A 685 3.10 -4.36 30.14
C ASN A 685 4.03 -4.83 29.02
N ASN A 686 4.76 -3.90 28.40
CA ASN A 686 5.85 -4.25 27.50
C ASN A 686 7.16 -3.77 28.10
N THR A 687 8.24 -4.52 27.87
CA THR A 687 9.55 -4.13 28.34
C THR A 687 10.47 -3.88 27.15
N ALA A 688 11.11 -2.72 27.12
CA ALA A 688 12.24 -2.51 26.23
C ALA A 688 13.52 -2.55 27.04
N THR A 689 14.55 -3.15 26.45
CA THR A 689 15.89 -3.14 27.03
C THR A 689 16.79 -2.26 26.19
N THR A 690 17.70 -1.57 26.86
CA THR A 690 18.83 -0.91 26.20
C THR A 690 20.09 -1.28 26.96
N THR A 691 21.09 -1.77 26.24
CA THR A 691 22.40 -2.04 26.82
C THR A 691 23.33 -0.90 26.45
N ILE A 692 23.90 -0.28 27.47
CA ILE A 692 24.94 0.73 27.29
C ILE A 692 26.28 0.01 27.39
N PHE A 693 26.95 -0.14 26.26
CA PHE A 693 28.26 -0.78 26.20
C PHE A 693 29.32 0.16 26.71
N VAL A 694 30.12 -0.32 27.67
CA VAL A 694 31.32 0.38 28.15
C VAL A 694 32.53 -0.26 27.51
N SER A 695 33.36 0.52 26.82
CA SER A 695 34.57 0.01 26.17
C SER A 695 35.54 -0.62 27.18
N GLY A 696 35.99 -1.85 26.93
CA GLY A 696 36.93 -2.57 27.79
C GLY A 696 38.36 -2.08 27.60
N ASN A 697 39.06 -1.89 28.72
CA ASN A 697 40.42 -1.34 28.88
C ASN A 697 40.56 0.17 28.63
N VAL A 698 40.24 0.97 29.64
CA VAL A 698 41.01 2.19 29.87
C VAL A 698 42.20 1.80 30.74
N VAL A 699 43.36 1.57 30.12
CA VAL A 699 44.63 1.76 30.85
C VAL A 699 44.64 3.23 31.17
N GLY A 700 44.62 3.56 32.47
CA GLY A 700 44.66 4.93 32.92
C GLY A 700 45.80 5.68 32.25
N VAL A 701 45.46 6.64 31.41
CA VAL A 701 46.22 7.86 31.31
C VAL A 701 45.17 8.95 31.46
N ALA A 702 45.39 9.76 32.49
CA ALA A 702 44.59 10.92 32.81
C ALA A 702 44.16 11.68 31.55
N GLU A 703 43.00 12.32 31.63
CA GLU A 703 42.66 13.48 30.81
C GLU A 703 43.96 14.20 30.43
N LYS A 704 44.23 14.33 29.14
CA LYS A 704 45.11 15.40 28.71
C LYS A 704 44.27 16.65 28.92
N PRO A 705 44.47 17.45 30.00
CA PRO A 705 43.79 18.72 30.06
C PRO A 705 44.56 19.54 29.03
N GLU A 706 43.99 19.70 27.84
CA GLU A 706 44.36 20.89 27.07
C GLU A 706 44.20 22.07 28.02
N ALA A 707 45.28 22.80 28.18
CA ALA A 707 45.57 23.46 29.43
C ALA A 707 44.43 24.33 29.96
N VAL A 708 44.04 24.06 31.21
CA VAL A 708 42.99 24.81 31.87
C VAL A 708 43.60 26.11 32.36
N LEU A 709 43.27 27.21 31.66
CA LEU A 709 43.55 28.56 32.11
C LEU A 709 42.34 29.06 32.92
N SER A 710 42.53 29.27 34.22
CA SER A 710 41.53 29.85 35.10
C SER A 710 42.02 31.16 35.71
N VAL A 711 41.08 32.06 35.98
CA VAL A 711 41.35 33.41 36.46
C VAL A 711 40.42 33.68 37.64
N PHE A 712 40.97 34.08 38.77
CA PHE A 712 40.20 34.29 39.99
C PHE A 712 40.79 35.43 40.83
N PRO A 713 39.97 36.25 41.50
CA PRO A 713 38.52 36.38 41.33
C PRO A 713 38.14 37.00 39.97
N ASN A 714 36.94 36.66 39.46
CA ASN A 714 36.42 37.21 38.20
C ASN A 714 34.89 37.34 38.26
N PRO A 715 34.32 38.56 38.37
CA PRO A 715 34.99 39.87 38.41
C PRO A 715 35.77 40.09 39.72
N GLY A 716 36.78 40.96 39.71
CA GLY A 716 37.57 41.27 40.93
C GLY A 716 38.55 42.44 40.81
N ASN A 717 39.13 42.86 41.94
CA ASN A 717 40.16 43.91 42.04
C ASN A 717 41.57 43.38 42.32
N GLU A 718 41.71 42.07 42.22
CA GLU A 718 42.95 41.32 42.18
C GLU A 718 42.82 40.28 41.07
N LEU A 719 43.95 39.82 40.54
CA LEU A 719 43.96 38.85 39.46
C LEU A 719 45.00 37.77 39.75
N ILE A 720 44.54 36.55 40.01
CA ILE A 720 45.37 35.36 40.04
C ILE A 720 45.10 34.58 38.76
N VAL A 721 46.18 34.26 38.04
CA VAL A 721 46.13 33.43 36.84
C VAL A 721 46.67 32.05 37.22
N SER A 722 45.85 31.04 37.02
CA SER A 722 46.16 29.64 37.30
C SER A 722 46.14 28.86 35.99
N LEU A 723 47.28 28.28 35.65
CA LEU A 723 47.50 27.50 34.43
C LEU A 723 47.92 26.09 34.80
N ARG A 724 47.16 25.10 34.35
CA ARG A 724 47.56 23.69 34.38
C ARG A 724 47.95 23.23 32.99
N HIS A 725 49.24 22.98 32.74
CA HIS A 725 49.77 22.51 31.47
C HIS A 725 51.03 21.66 31.71
N SER A 726 51.29 20.62 30.92
CA SER A 726 52.54 19.84 31.01
C SER A 726 53.83 20.56 30.56
N TYR A 727 53.77 21.75 29.94
CA TYR A 727 54.97 22.44 29.44
C TYR A 727 55.75 23.09 30.58
N SER A 728 57.07 22.91 30.56
CA SER A 728 58.04 23.53 31.46
C SER A 728 58.99 24.39 30.63
N GLY A 729 59.11 25.67 30.98
CA GLY A 729 59.77 26.66 30.15
C GLY A 729 59.20 28.07 30.33
N PRO A 730 59.71 29.05 29.57
CA PRO A 730 59.19 30.41 29.62
C PRO A 730 57.77 30.46 29.03
N ILE A 731 56.87 31.13 29.73
CA ILE A 731 55.52 31.44 29.29
C ILE A 731 55.32 32.95 29.30
N THR A 732 54.51 33.46 28.40
CA THR A 732 54.21 34.89 28.30
C THR A 732 52.73 35.13 28.55
N ILE A 733 52.40 35.96 29.54
CA ILE A 733 51.02 36.37 29.82
C ILE A 733 50.84 37.82 29.39
N THR A 734 49.76 38.10 28.67
CA THR A 734 49.37 39.45 28.27
C THR A 734 47.94 39.76 28.68
N LEU A 735 47.72 40.99 29.16
CA LEU A 735 46.39 41.57 29.37
C LEU A 735 46.15 42.64 28.31
N ARG A 736 45.05 42.51 27.58
CA ARG A 736 44.60 43.52 26.60
C ARG A 736 43.18 43.96 26.91
N ASN A 737 42.89 45.26 26.75
CA ASN A 737 41.51 45.74 26.77
C ASN A 737 40.74 45.27 25.52
N LEU A 738 39.43 45.52 25.46
CA LEU A 738 38.58 45.15 24.32
C LEU A 738 38.97 45.85 22.99
N ALA A 739 39.71 46.96 23.04
CA ALA A 739 40.25 47.63 21.86
C ALA A 739 41.59 47.01 21.39
N GLY A 740 42.07 45.95 22.05
CA GLY A 740 43.32 45.25 21.73
C GLY A 740 44.59 45.93 22.25
N THR A 741 44.48 47.06 22.95
CA THR A 741 45.61 47.76 23.56
C THR A 741 46.26 46.87 24.63
N LEU A 742 47.59 46.69 24.56
CA LEU A 742 48.34 45.93 25.56
C LEU A 742 48.45 46.75 26.86
N ASN A 743 47.85 46.27 27.94
CA ASN A 743 47.92 46.91 29.25
C ASN A 743 49.04 46.33 30.11
N ARG A 744 49.28 45.02 30.04
CA ARG A 744 50.35 44.36 30.79
C ARG A 744 50.92 43.17 30.05
N LYS A 745 52.22 42.94 30.19
CA LYS A 745 52.92 41.73 29.73
C LYS A 745 53.86 41.25 30.84
N THR A 746 53.74 39.98 31.19
CA THR A 746 54.58 39.32 32.19
C THR A 746 55.14 38.05 31.60
N ILE A 747 56.45 37.81 31.77
CA ILE A 747 57.11 36.58 31.35
C ILE A 747 57.51 35.84 32.61
N LEU A 748 57.14 34.56 32.69
CA LEU A 748 57.44 33.70 33.83
C LEU A 748 58.06 32.41 33.34
N PHE A 749 58.84 31.76 34.19
CA PHE A 749 59.37 30.43 33.92
C PHE A 749 58.56 29.41 34.70
N LYS A 750 57.83 28.56 33.99
CA LYS A 750 57.01 27.52 34.59
C LYS A 750 57.86 26.26 34.80
N THR A 751 57.93 25.78 36.04
CA THR A 751 58.75 24.62 36.44
C THR A 751 57.93 23.39 36.84
N SER A 752 56.65 23.56 37.20
CA SER A 752 55.72 22.50 37.61
C SER A 752 54.46 22.50 36.75
N GLU A 753 53.72 21.39 36.68
CA GLU A 753 52.53 21.22 35.83
C GLU A 753 51.42 22.25 36.10
N GLU A 754 51.20 22.57 37.36
CA GLU A 754 50.36 23.69 37.79
C GLU A 754 51.22 24.91 38.14
N LEU A 755 50.78 26.08 37.71
CA LEU A 755 51.38 27.35 38.06
C LEU A 755 50.26 28.36 38.34
N SER A 756 50.21 28.88 39.56
CA SER A 756 49.31 29.95 39.96
C SER A 756 50.12 31.14 40.45
N PHE A 757 49.82 32.34 39.96
CA PHE A 757 50.53 33.55 40.36
C PHE A 757 49.64 34.78 40.25
N PRO A 758 49.85 35.80 41.08
CA PRO A 758 49.17 37.07 40.96
C PRO A 758 49.72 37.87 39.77
N VAL A 759 48.84 38.55 39.05
CA VAL A 759 49.18 39.54 38.02
C VAL A 759 49.00 40.93 38.61
N ASP A 760 50.05 41.74 38.57
CA ASP A 760 49.98 43.15 38.97
C ASP A 760 49.07 43.93 37.99
N ILE A 761 47.95 44.40 38.51
CA ILE A 761 46.92 45.17 37.82
C ILE A 761 46.82 46.61 38.33
N SER A 762 47.84 47.08 39.06
CA SER A 762 47.93 48.48 39.48
C SER A 762 47.97 49.41 38.26
N GLY A 763 47.20 50.51 38.31
CA GLY A 763 47.10 51.47 37.21
C GLY A 763 46.23 51.04 36.02
N ILE A 764 45.63 49.85 36.02
CA ILE A 764 44.64 49.43 35.01
C ILE A 764 43.25 49.94 35.42
N ALA A 765 42.49 50.53 34.48
CA ALA A 765 41.12 51.02 34.75
C ALA A 765 40.11 49.87 34.92
N ALA A 766 38.96 50.14 35.53
CA ALA A 766 37.85 49.19 35.59
C ALA A 766 37.35 48.86 34.17
N GLY A 767 37.05 47.60 33.89
CA GLY A 767 36.66 47.16 32.54
C GLY A 767 36.94 45.68 32.25
N MET A 768 36.60 45.24 31.04
CA MET A 768 36.81 43.86 30.58
C MET A 768 38.14 43.73 29.84
N TYR A 769 38.90 42.69 30.20
CA TYR A 769 40.22 42.40 29.66
C TYR A 769 40.28 40.96 29.15
N LEU A 770 41.01 40.77 28.05
CA LEU A 770 41.40 39.47 27.54
C LEU A 770 42.78 39.11 28.08
N ILE A 771 42.85 38.00 28.80
CA ILE A 771 44.09 37.39 29.29
C ILE A 771 44.51 36.35 28.26
N THR A 772 45.75 36.47 27.82
CA THR A 772 46.34 35.58 26.82
C THR A 772 47.62 35.00 27.37
N VAL A 773 47.73 33.67 27.39
CA VAL A 773 48.93 32.94 27.78
C VAL A 773 49.51 32.24 26.57
N GLU A 774 50.72 32.64 26.16
CA GLU A 774 51.50 31.99 25.12
C GLU A 774 52.43 30.96 25.75
N ILE A 775 52.31 29.71 25.30
CA ILE A 775 53.03 28.55 25.81
C ILE A 775 53.44 27.64 24.66
N ASN A 776 54.74 27.43 24.47
CA ASN A 776 55.30 26.59 23.40
C ASN A 776 54.77 26.94 21.98
N GLY A 777 54.54 28.22 21.69
CA GLY A 777 53.99 28.69 20.41
C GLY A 777 52.47 28.56 20.27
N ASN A 778 51.77 27.95 21.24
CA ASN A 778 50.31 27.92 21.33
C ASN A 778 49.79 29.03 22.23
N THR A 779 48.57 29.48 21.97
CA THR A 779 47.96 30.61 22.69
C THR A 779 46.64 30.18 23.34
N ILE A 780 46.50 30.44 24.64
CA ILE A 780 45.30 30.13 25.43
C ILE A 780 44.73 31.43 25.97
N HIS A 781 43.40 31.58 25.94
CA HIS A 781 42.72 32.82 26.30
C HIS A 781 41.71 32.63 27.42
N SER A 782 41.55 33.65 28.27
CA SER A 782 40.47 33.75 29.26
C SER A 782 40.03 35.20 29.43
N LYS A 783 38.76 35.42 29.80
CA LYS A 783 38.21 36.77 30.02
C LYS A 783 38.25 37.10 31.50
N TRP A 784 38.64 38.32 31.84
CA TRP A 784 38.62 38.82 33.22
C TRP A 784 38.03 40.22 33.29
N VAL A 785 37.26 40.52 34.34
CA VAL A 785 36.60 41.81 34.54
C VAL A 785 37.15 42.48 35.79
N LYS A 786 37.79 43.64 35.62
CA LYS A 786 38.22 44.51 36.73
C LYS A 786 37.05 45.36 37.21
N GLN A 787 36.77 45.35 38.51
CA GLN A 787 35.72 46.18 39.11
C GLN A 787 36.14 47.63 39.30
#